data_AF-A0A961EN46-F1
#
_entry.id   AF-A0A961EN46-F1
#
_cell.length_a   1.000
_cell.length_b   1.000
_cell.length_c   1.000
_cell.angle_alpha   90.00
_cell.angle_beta   90.00
_cell.angle_gamma   90.00
#
_symmetry.space_group_name_H-M   'P 1'
#
loop_
_entity.id
_entity.type
_entity.pdbx_description
1 polymer ?
#
loop_
_entity_poly.entity_id
_entity_poly.type
_entity_poly.pdbx_seq_one_letter_code
_entity_poly.pdbx_strand_id
1 'polypeptide(L)'
;MTATAKRPSGPPPPPYELAHEPDGTSWTARENLADILRREMLGPRYGADEVIQEAPENFYLLGRVAPAKLRPLDADPTPAGGSDAQGEAPSVDVGDELDASLVDGVPLTSVDDDSASADEDTGGGQDEAQKRGLMIPASMGLRFQVPLDVPEFVVIASWGSYEPFNTGEVTASGRPIRHFRRTPVERPPTTIPLADLTMGATKDYPLLHGEVTLRVDRHDDAARGCAIIEIALCNDRHSPRSIPTPVWLFQTRLEVVAPDGAARRDIFLPINDVMDPAWDAPDDTTGEQQRLALQYRDRLEFAMGRTCSADWDVETGARRATAVRTTWLPVVETPQVAAIDVAALLDMRALDTEDVTQLKDGLSPLVTAYGAWLDDQDTKAAGLPTHLRPIAAEALHEARQVQAQLAEGLAYLLDPAHAEARRCFAFMNRVMAEQRIATQVADRRAKDPRLTIADAHDAVITLPPGGDPEAHKPHHWRAFQLAFVLMQLPSLCEPGHRRRSSDVAKVELLFFPTGGGKTEAYLGLAAFVFAIRRRDAARGLLQTPDGPLDSSDGVAVLMRYTLRLLTAQQFQRATALICAAELARRADPTTWGSTPFRIGLWVGSDVSPKKVKDAAAQLRDVSEGKGFRLTALQFKRCPWCGQAIGPANVRHVPETDRILVSCANALGSCPFAFGNGPEGCDEGLPVLTVDEEIYRLTPAFVIATVDKFARLAREGEAAALFGRVDRCCPRHGFAHPDGPCGKVSSHQATDTLPGVQLRPATRLRPPDLIIQDEL
;
A
#
# COMPACT_ATOMS: atom_id res chain seq x y z
N MET A 1 -17.76 24.07 33.06
CA MET A 1 -17.87 22.85 33.89
C MET A 1 -19.21 22.20 33.61
N THR A 2 -19.28 21.41 32.56
CA THR A 2 -20.46 20.66 32.12
C THR A 2 -20.19 19.19 32.43
N ALA A 3 -21.01 18.62 33.32
CA ALA A 3 -20.86 17.26 33.80
C ALA A 3 -21.23 16.26 32.70
N THR A 4 -20.22 15.62 32.12
CA THR A 4 -20.37 14.43 31.26
C THR A 4 -20.95 13.28 32.10
N ALA A 5 -22.10 12.76 31.67
CA ALA A 5 -22.71 11.57 32.23
C ALA A 5 -21.73 10.39 32.14
N LYS A 6 -21.36 9.83 33.30
CA LYS A 6 -20.54 8.62 33.38
C LYS A 6 -21.35 7.45 32.80
N ARG A 7 -20.85 6.85 31.70
CA ARG A 7 -21.21 5.50 31.29
C ARG A 7 -21.00 4.56 32.49
N PRO A 8 -21.92 3.61 32.77
CA PRO A 8 -21.71 2.64 33.83
C PRO A 8 -20.46 1.82 33.50
N SER A 9 -19.46 1.90 34.38
CA SER A 9 -18.22 1.13 34.28
C SER A 9 -18.51 -0.32 34.64
N GLY A 10 -18.86 -1.13 33.65
CA GLY A 10 -18.65 -2.57 33.74
C GLY A 10 -17.18 -2.88 34.00
N PRO A 11 -16.85 -4.07 34.54
CA PRO A 11 -15.47 -4.51 34.60
C PRO A 11 -14.85 -4.39 33.20
N PRO A 12 -13.60 -3.92 33.07
CA PRO A 12 -12.93 -3.90 31.78
C PRO A 12 -12.99 -5.32 31.19
N PRO A 13 -13.23 -5.47 29.87
CA PRO A 13 -13.17 -6.78 29.24
C PRO A 13 -11.84 -7.43 29.63
N PRO A 14 -11.81 -8.75 29.89
CA PRO A 14 -10.58 -9.43 30.25
C PRO A 14 -9.51 -9.09 29.20
N PRO A 15 -8.26 -8.83 29.62
CA PRO A 15 -7.17 -8.57 28.67
C PRO A 15 -7.12 -9.75 27.68
N TYR A 16 -6.88 -9.44 26.40
CA TYR A 16 -6.76 -10.48 25.39
C TYR A 16 -5.70 -11.49 25.82
N GLU A 17 -6.12 -12.75 25.96
CA GLU A 17 -5.18 -13.84 26.12
C GLU A 17 -4.40 -13.97 24.80
N LEU A 18 -3.10 -13.83 24.89
CA LEU A 18 -2.21 -13.91 23.73
C LEU A 18 -1.98 -15.38 23.38
N ALA A 19 -2.08 -15.71 22.11
CA ALA A 19 -1.79 -17.07 21.62
C ALA A 19 -0.29 -17.42 21.76
N HIS A 20 0.57 -16.39 21.74
CA HIS A 20 2.01 -16.51 21.89
C HIS A 20 2.52 -15.52 22.93
N GLU A 21 3.41 -15.97 23.82
CA GLU A 21 4.10 -15.08 24.75
C GLU A 21 4.95 -14.04 24.02
N PRO A 22 4.84 -12.73 24.35
CA PRO A 22 5.66 -11.70 23.72
C PRO A 22 7.16 -11.92 23.97
N ASP A 23 7.91 -12.17 22.90
CA ASP A 23 9.36 -12.34 22.92
C ASP A 23 10.13 -11.12 22.39
N GLY A 24 9.40 -10.03 22.07
CA GLY A 24 9.96 -8.81 21.48
C GLY A 24 10.18 -8.88 19.96
N THR A 25 9.84 -9.99 19.30
CA THR A 25 9.91 -10.12 17.85
C THR A 25 8.67 -9.55 17.17
N SER A 26 8.83 -9.12 15.92
CA SER A 26 7.67 -8.72 15.09
C SER A 26 6.77 -9.90 14.76
N TRP A 27 7.28 -11.13 14.80
CA TRP A 27 6.52 -12.34 14.54
C TRP A 27 5.48 -12.60 15.63
N THR A 28 5.86 -12.62 16.91
CA THR A 28 4.89 -12.82 18.01
C THR A 28 3.84 -11.71 18.06
N ALA A 29 4.23 -10.46 17.78
CA ALA A 29 3.29 -9.35 17.66
C ALA A 29 2.28 -9.55 16.51
N ARG A 30 2.74 -10.02 15.34
CA ARG A 30 1.91 -10.31 14.17
C ARG A 30 0.95 -11.45 14.43
N GLU A 31 1.43 -12.60 14.92
CA GLU A 31 0.60 -13.79 15.16
C GLU A 31 -0.47 -13.51 16.20
N ASN A 32 -0.13 -12.83 17.29
CA ASN A 32 -1.11 -12.42 18.28
C ASN A 32 -2.15 -11.46 17.71
N LEU A 33 -1.76 -10.49 16.89
CA LEU A 33 -2.70 -9.56 16.26
C LEU A 33 -3.63 -10.29 15.28
N ALA A 34 -3.09 -11.20 14.46
CA ALA A 34 -3.87 -12.00 13.52
C ALA A 34 -4.88 -12.89 14.25
N ASP A 35 -4.47 -13.54 15.34
CA ASP A 35 -5.35 -14.36 16.16
C ASP A 35 -6.44 -13.52 16.87
N ILE A 36 -6.10 -12.35 17.41
CA ILE A 36 -7.08 -11.42 17.99
C ILE A 36 -8.10 -10.99 16.93
N LEU A 37 -7.64 -10.57 15.75
CA LEU A 37 -8.53 -10.17 14.65
C LEU A 37 -9.46 -11.32 14.23
N ARG A 38 -8.94 -12.55 14.15
CA ARG A 38 -9.75 -13.74 13.87
C ARG A 38 -10.82 -13.95 14.96
N ARG A 39 -10.47 -13.85 16.23
CA ARG A 39 -11.40 -13.98 17.36
C ARG A 39 -12.45 -12.87 17.40
N GLU A 40 -12.09 -11.63 17.06
CA GLU A 40 -13.05 -10.52 17.01
C GLU A 40 -13.98 -10.62 15.80
N MET A 41 -13.46 -10.89 14.60
CA MET A 41 -14.27 -10.80 13.38
C MET A 41 -15.07 -12.07 13.07
N LEU A 42 -14.51 -13.25 13.38
CA LEU A 42 -15.10 -14.56 13.06
C LEU A 42 -15.54 -15.32 14.32
N GLY A 43 -14.75 -15.25 15.39
CA GLY A 43 -14.99 -15.96 16.63
C GLY A 43 -14.69 -17.48 16.55
N PRO A 44 -15.04 -18.22 17.60
CA PRO A 44 -15.50 -17.72 18.90
C PRO A 44 -14.36 -17.01 19.67
N ARG A 45 -14.70 -15.94 20.39
CA ARG A 45 -13.76 -15.08 21.12
C ARG A 45 -13.30 -15.69 22.44
N TYR A 46 -14.20 -16.36 23.16
CA TYR A 46 -13.95 -16.91 24.50
C TYR A 46 -13.94 -18.44 24.55
N GLY A 47 -13.64 -19.09 23.42
CA GLY A 47 -13.54 -20.56 23.31
C GLY A 47 -14.80 -21.25 22.79
N ALA A 48 -14.77 -22.58 22.72
CA ALA A 48 -15.78 -23.38 22.02
C ALA A 48 -17.21 -23.24 22.61
N ASP A 49 -17.33 -23.07 23.92
CA ASP A 49 -18.60 -22.97 24.67
C ASP A 49 -18.84 -21.57 25.23
N GLU A 50 -18.37 -20.53 24.52
CA GLU A 50 -18.41 -19.16 25.00
C GLU A 50 -19.80 -18.64 25.36
N VAL A 51 -19.83 -17.67 26.27
CA VAL A 51 -21.01 -16.88 26.61
C VAL A 51 -20.73 -15.42 26.31
N ILE A 52 -21.56 -14.82 25.47
CA ILE A 52 -21.44 -13.41 25.05
C ILE A 52 -22.64 -12.59 25.54
N GLN A 53 -22.41 -11.28 25.75
CA GLN A 53 -23.37 -10.38 26.39
C GLN A 53 -24.37 -9.74 25.42
N GLU A 54 -24.07 -9.79 24.12
CA GLU A 54 -24.93 -9.27 23.05
C GLU A 54 -25.09 -10.33 21.98
N ALA A 55 -25.98 -10.07 21.03
CA ALA A 55 -26.26 -11.01 19.96
C ALA A 55 -24.99 -11.27 19.11
N PRO A 56 -24.70 -12.52 18.73
CA PRO A 56 -23.48 -12.88 18.00
C PRO A 56 -23.33 -12.14 16.67
N GLU A 57 -24.41 -11.71 16.03
CA GLU A 57 -24.41 -10.87 14.82
C GLU A 57 -23.80 -9.49 15.02
N ASN A 58 -23.74 -8.99 16.25
CA ASN A 58 -23.08 -7.72 16.61
C ASN A 58 -21.60 -7.94 16.97
N PHE A 59 -21.24 -9.15 17.39
CA PHE A 59 -19.85 -9.53 17.70
C PHE A 59 -19.08 -9.99 16.46
N TYR A 60 -19.69 -10.87 15.65
CA TYR A 60 -19.03 -11.55 14.53
C TYR A 60 -19.57 -11.05 13.19
N LEU A 61 -18.68 -10.36 12.46
CA LEU A 61 -18.97 -9.79 11.15
C LEU A 61 -18.87 -10.83 10.03
N LEU A 62 -18.16 -11.94 10.26
CA LEU A 62 -17.86 -12.99 9.28
C LEU A 62 -18.41 -14.35 9.74
N GLY A 63 -18.49 -15.33 8.83
CA GLY A 63 -18.73 -16.72 9.21
C GLY A 63 -20.19 -17.14 9.35
N ARG A 64 -21.15 -16.26 9.04
CA ARG A 64 -22.58 -16.49 9.28
C ARG A 64 -23.33 -16.91 8.02
N VAL A 65 -24.19 -17.91 8.17
CA VAL A 65 -25.12 -18.38 7.13
C VAL A 65 -26.55 -18.25 7.64
N ALA A 66 -27.35 -17.50 6.88
CA ALA A 66 -28.73 -17.17 7.19
C ALA A 66 -29.70 -18.33 6.87
N PRO A 67 -30.92 -18.37 7.42
CA PRO A 67 -31.97 -19.29 6.95
C PRO A 67 -32.36 -18.98 5.50
N ALA A 68 -32.69 -20.01 4.72
CA ALA A 68 -33.00 -19.87 3.29
C ALA A 68 -34.25 -19.04 2.99
N LYS A 69 -35.30 -19.16 3.80
CA LYS A 69 -36.62 -18.58 3.48
C LYS A 69 -37.24 -17.83 4.64
N LEU A 70 -37.80 -16.67 4.33
CA LEU A 70 -38.64 -15.88 5.24
C LEU A 70 -40.12 -16.25 5.06
N ARG A 71 -40.88 -16.37 6.14
CA ARG A 71 -42.34 -16.63 6.08
C ARG A 71 -43.11 -15.36 5.66
N PRO A 72 -44.14 -15.46 4.80
CA PRO A 72 -45.03 -14.32 4.47
C PRO A 72 -45.88 -13.87 5.67
N LEU A 73 -46.26 -12.59 5.72
CA LEU A 73 -47.02 -11.99 6.84
C LEU A 73 -48.34 -12.69 7.20
N ASP A 74 -49.00 -13.34 6.24
CA ASP A 74 -50.30 -14.00 6.47
C ASP A 74 -50.20 -15.23 7.41
N ALA A 75 -48.98 -15.62 7.81
CA ALA A 75 -48.71 -16.69 8.76
C ALA A 75 -48.19 -16.22 10.13
N ASP A 76 -47.93 -14.91 10.32
CA ASP A 76 -47.57 -14.36 11.62
C ASP A 76 -48.87 -14.02 12.38
N PRO A 77 -49.08 -14.55 13.61
CA PRO A 77 -50.23 -14.16 14.40
C PRO A 77 -50.15 -12.66 14.66
N THR A 78 -51.12 -11.90 14.15
CA THR A 78 -51.29 -10.47 14.44
C THR A 78 -51.08 -10.21 15.94
N PRO A 79 -50.12 -9.36 16.35
CA PRO A 79 -50.12 -8.87 17.72
C PRO A 79 -51.36 -8.00 17.87
N ALA A 80 -52.32 -8.46 18.69
CA ALA A 80 -53.44 -7.64 19.09
C ALA A 80 -52.88 -6.36 19.74
N GLY A 81 -53.34 -5.20 19.25
CA GLY A 81 -52.76 -3.90 19.58
C GLY A 81 -52.66 -3.60 21.07
N GLY A 82 -51.65 -2.81 21.42
CA GLY A 82 -51.45 -2.26 22.76
C GLY A 82 -50.01 -1.92 23.01
N SER A 83 -49.73 -0.63 23.17
CA SER A 83 -48.50 -0.10 23.77
C SER A 83 -48.20 -0.79 25.11
N ASP A 84 -46.91 -1.07 25.33
CA ASP A 84 -46.28 -1.53 26.58
C ASP A 84 -46.48 -3.01 26.99
N ALA A 85 -45.65 -3.93 26.48
CA ALA A 85 -45.35 -5.22 27.13
C ALA A 85 -44.24 -6.07 26.46
N GLN A 86 -43.17 -6.33 27.22
CA GLN A 86 -42.62 -7.68 27.49
C GLN A 86 -41.89 -8.49 26.39
N GLY A 87 -40.55 -8.54 26.49
CA GLY A 87 -39.80 -9.82 26.46
C GLY A 87 -39.46 -10.48 25.12
N GLU A 88 -39.63 -9.83 23.97
CA GLU A 88 -39.31 -10.45 22.67
C GLU A 88 -37.80 -10.72 22.46
N ALA A 89 -37.50 -11.79 21.72
CA ALA A 89 -36.15 -12.19 21.33
C ALA A 89 -35.50 -11.13 20.43
N PRO A 90 -34.20 -10.82 20.61
CA PRO A 90 -33.49 -10.02 19.63
C PRO A 90 -33.54 -10.76 18.29
N SER A 91 -33.84 -9.98 17.26
CA SER A 91 -34.12 -10.47 15.92
C SER A 91 -33.65 -9.43 14.91
N VAL A 92 -33.20 -9.90 13.76
CA VAL A 92 -32.78 -9.03 12.67
C VAL A 92 -34.02 -8.67 11.85
N ASP A 93 -34.31 -7.37 11.69
CA ASP A 93 -35.41 -6.89 10.85
C ASP A 93 -34.92 -6.68 9.40
N VAL A 94 -35.62 -7.33 8.47
CA VAL A 94 -35.33 -7.36 7.04
C VAL A 94 -36.47 -6.63 6.35
N GLY A 95 -36.20 -5.42 5.86
CA GLY A 95 -37.17 -4.42 5.34
C GLY A 95 -38.17 -4.88 4.26
N ASP A 96 -38.39 -4.05 3.24
CA ASP A 96 -39.58 -4.15 2.35
C ASP A 96 -39.86 -5.52 1.68
N GLU A 97 -41.16 -5.84 1.49
CA GLU A 97 -41.74 -7.15 1.12
C GLU A 97 -41.34 -7.74 -0.24
N LEU A 98 -40.93 -6.91 -1.19
CA LEU A 98 -40.78 -7.33 -2.59
C LEU A 98 -39.48 -8.12 -2.86
N ASP A 99 -38.42 -7.94 -2.07
CA ASP A 99 -37.14 -8.66 -2.27
C ASP A 99 -37.06 -9.98 -1.49
N ALA A 100 -37.76 -10.10 -0.36
CA ALA A 100 -37.69 -11.26 0.54
C ALA A 100 -38.34 -12.55 -0.01
N SER A 101 -39.16 -12.44 -1.06
CA SER A 101 -39.91 -13.58 -1.63
C SER A 101 -39.27 -14.19 -2.89
N LEU A 102 -38.23 -13.55 -3.45
CA LEU A 102 -37.65 -13.90 -4.75
C LEU A 102 -36.22 -14.46 -4.68
N VAL A 103 -35.54 -14.42 -3.53
CA VAL A 103 -34.12 -14.80 -3.38
C VAL A 103 -33.88 -15.53 -2.05
N ASP A 104 -33.07 -16.60 -2.06
CA ASP A 104 -32.63 -17.29 -0.83
C ASP A 104 -31.55 -16.44 -0.10
N GLY A 105 -31.76 -16.15 1.20
CA GLY A 105 -30.87 -15.32 2.02
C GLY A 105 -31.55 -14.10 2.65
N VAL A 106 -30.78 -13.24 3.31
CA VAL A 106 -31.29 -12.14 4.14
C VAL A 106 -30.69 -10.80 3.70
N PRO A 107 -31.50 -9.83 3.21
CA PRO A 107 -31.01 -8.49 2.87
C PRO A 107 -30.39 -7.77 4.07
N LEU A 108 -29.26 -7.09 3.88
CA LEU A 108 -28.74 -6.14 4.85
C LEU A 108 -29.48 -4.82 4.71
N THR A 109 -30.30 -4.48 5.72
CA THR A 109 -30.84 -3.13 5.88
C THR A 109 -29.73 -2.19 6.36
N SER A 110 -29.69 -0.97 5.82
CA SER A 110 -28.74 0.04 6.27
C SER A 110 -29.03 0.37 7.73
N VAL A 111 -27.98 0.40 8.56
CA VAL A 111 -28.06 1.04 9.87
C VAL A 111 -28.24 2.53 9.59
N ASP A 112 -29.42 3.07 9.88
CA ASP A 112 -29.62 4.51 9.90
C ASP A 112 -28.66 5.09 10.95
N ASP A 113 -27.76 5.97 10.51
CA ASP A 113 -26.80 6.68 11.35
C ASP A 113 -27.55 7.76 12.15
N ASP A 114 -28.44 7.34 13.05
CA ASP A 114 -29.16 8.23 13.99
C ASP A 114 -28.26 8.64 15.17
N SER A 115 -26.98 8.89 14.92
CA SER A 115 -26.17 9.76 15.78
C SER A 115 -26.20 11.17 15.22
N ALA A 116 -27.29 11.87 15.51
CA ALA A 116 -27.42 13.30 15.32
C ALA A 116 -26.30 14.04 16.09
N SER A 117 -25.25 14.46 15.38
CA SER A 117 -24.56 15.72 15.69
C SER A 117 -24.97 16.72 14.62
N ALA A 118 -25.87 17.61 15.00
CA ALA A 118 -26.24 18.77 14.21
C ALA A 118 -24.99 19.64 13.96
N ASP A 119 -24.59 19.74 12.70
CA ASP A 119 -24.12 20.96 12.04
C ASP A 119 -23.91 20.64 10.54
N GLU A 120 -25.02 20.62 9.80
CA GLU A 120 -24.99 20.79 8.34
C GLU A 120 -25.18 22.28 8.03
N ASP A 121 -24.12 22.93 7.54
CA ASP A 121 -24.25 23.78 6.34
C ASP A 121 -22.85 24.13 5.79
N THR A 122 -22.45 23.50 4.69
CA THR A 122 -21.83 24.19 3.54
C THR A 122 -21.67 23.20 2.38
N GLY A 123 -22.31 23.55 1.27
CA GLY A 123 -22.48 22.69 0.10
C GLY A 123 -21.20 22.13 -0.53
N GLY A 124 -21.27 20.84 -0.82
CA GLY A 124 -20.41 20.11 -1.73
C GLY A 124 -20.98 18.71 -1.83
N GLY A 125 -21.60 18.36 -2.98
CA GLY A 125 -22.23 17.07 -3.18
C GLY A 125 -21.27 15.93 -2.81
N GLN A 126 -21.60 15.22 -1.75
CA GLN A 126 -20.95 13.97 -1.40
C GLN A 126 -21.55 12.92 -2.34
N ASP A 127 -20.70 12.32 -3.19
CA ASP A 127 -21.00 11.03 -3.81
C ASP A 127 -21.05 9.99 -2.68
N GLU A 128 -22.19 9.87 -2.02
CA GLU A 128 -22.47 8.70 -1.20
C GLU A 128 -22.70 7.53 -2.15
N ALA A 129 -21.82 6.53 -2.07
CA ALA A 129 -22.01 5.28 -2.80
C ALA A 129 -23.40 4.72 -2.46
N GLN A 130 -24.19 4.40 -3.48
CA GLN A 130 -25.52 3.84 -3.31
C GLN A 130 -25.41 2.44 -2.68
N LYS A 131 -25.59 2.34 -1.36
CA LYS A 131 -25.45 1.09 -0.57
C LYS A 131 -26.69 0.18 -0.66
N ARG A 132 -27.20 -0.09 -1.86
CA ARG A 132 -28.28 -1.08 -2.08
C ARG A 132 -27.68 -2.43 -2.50
N GLY A 133 -28.11 -3.53 -1.88
CA GLY A 133 -27.97 -4.88 -2.44
C GLY A 133 -26.99 -5.87 -1.77
N LEU A 134 -26.54 -5.64 -0.54
CA LEU A 134 -25.74 -6.63 0.19
C LEU A 134 -26.67 -7.67 0.86
N MET A 135 -26.50 -8.96 0.55
CA MET A 135 -27.27 -10.08 1.11
C MET A 135 -26.38 -10.94 2.01
N ILE A 136 -26.89 -11.37 3.17
CA ILE A 136 -26.28 -12.44 3.94
C ILE A 136 -26.74 -13.78 3.34
N PRO A 137 -25.81 -14.64 2.91
CA PRO A 137 -26.08 -15.86 2.17
C PRO A 137 -26.73 -16.94 3.04
N ALA A 138 -27.59 -17.77 2.43
CA ALA A 138 -28.16 -18.97 3.06
C ALA A 138 -27.35 -20.26 2.81
N SER A 139 -26.24 -20.16 2.09
CA SER A 139 -25.32 -21.27 1.89
C SER A 139 -23.87 -20.81 1.73
N MET A 140 -22.95 -21.72 2.03
CA MET A 140 -21.51 -21.57 1.81
C MET A 140 -20.93 -22.89 1.34
N GLY A 141 -19.85 -22.86 0.57
CA GLY A 141 -19.36 -24.07 -0.06
C GLY A 141 -17.99 -23.95 -0.67
N LEU A 142 -17.56 -25.00 -1.35
CA LEU A 142 -16.38 -24.97 -2.20
C LEU A 142 -16.54 -25.91 -3.40
N ARG A 143 -15.81 -25.61 -4.45
CA ARG A 143 -15.62 -26.47 -5.62
C ARG A 143 -14.19 -26.98 -5.64
N PHE A 144 -14.01 -28.28 -5.89
CA PHE A 144 -12.70 -28.92 -5.99
C PHE A 144 -12.71 -29.98 -7.11
N GLN A 145 -11.55 -30.56 -7.41
CA GLN A 145 -11.40 -31.56 -8.47
C GLN A 145 -10.75 -32.83 -7.91
N VAL A 146 -11.26 -33.99 -8.28
CA VAL A 146 -10.68 -35.29 -7.96
C VAL A 146 -10.53 -36.13 -9.23
N PRO A 147 -9.55 -37.05 -9.32
CA PRO A 147 -9.46 -38.00 -10.42
C PRO A 147 -10.71 -38.89 -10.53
N LEU A 148 -11.06 -39.30 -11.75
CA LEU A 148 -12.19 -40.21 -11.99
C LEU A 148 -12.01 -41.61 -11.38
N ASP A 149 -10.77 -42.00 -11.04
CA ASP A 149 -10.44 -43.28 -10.41
C ASP A 149 -10.54 -43.25 -8.87
N VAL A 150 -10.84 -42.09 -8.27
CA VAL A 150 -11.10 -41.99 -6.83
C VAL A 150 -12.50 -42.53 -6.52
N PRO A 151 -12.64 -43.57 -5.68
CA PRO A 151 -13.93 -44.19 -5.43
C PRO A 151 -14.85 -43.34 -4.57
N GLU A 152 -14.30 -42.61 -3.60
CA GLU A 152 -15.05 -41.84 -2.61
C GLU A 152 -14.17 -40.77 -1.93
N PHE A 153 -14.80 -39.80 -1.30
CA PHE A 153 -14.17 -38.76 -0.46
C PHE A 153 -15.00 -38.51 0.79
N VAL A 154 -14.43 -37.86 1.80
CA VAL A 154 -15.09 -37.61 3.09
C VAL A 154 -15.27 -36.12 3.32
N VAL A 155 -16.48 -35.71 3.72
CA VAL A 155 -16.81 -34.31 4.07
C VAL A 155 -17.10 -34.21 5.57
N ILE A 156 -16.44 -33.26 6.22
CA ILE A 156 -16.61 -32.90 7.63
C ILE A 156 -17.23 -31.50 7.68
N ALA A 157 -18.38 -31.36 8.33
CA ALA A 157 -19.11 -30.11 8.45
C ALA A 157 -19.23 -29.68 9.91
N SER A 158 -18.94 -28.40 10.18
CA SER A 158 -19.04 -27.83 11.52
C SER A 158 -19.55 -26.39 11.52
N TRP A 159 -20.22 -25.98 12.60
CA TRP A 159 -20.68 -24.62 12.85
C TRP A 159 -20.91 -24.38 14.36
N GLY A 160 -21.20 -23.14 14.75
CA GLY A 160 -21.69 -22.76 16.07
C GLY A 160 -23.17 -22.39 16.01
N SER A 161 -23.92 -22.81 17.02
CA SER A 161 -25.29 -22.33 17.29
C SER A 161 -25.29 -21.50 18.57
N TYR A 162 -26.06 -20.42 18.63
CA TYR A 162 -26.16 -19.58 19.83
C TYR A 162 -27.60 -19.55 20.33
N GLU A 163 -27.75 -19.84 21.63
CA GLU A 163 -29.05 -19.80 22.30
C GLU A 163 -29.10 -18.65 23.32
N PRO A 164 -30.12 -17.77 23.24
CA PRO A 164 -30.30 -16.72 24.24
C PRO A 164 -30.83 -17.32 25.55
N PHE A 165 -30.26 -16.89 26.69
CA PHE A 165 -30.76 -17.22 28.02
C PHE A 165 -30.80 -15.98 28.93
N ASN A 166 -31.75 -15.96 29.87
CA ASN A 166 -31.83 -14.90 30.88
C ASN A 166 -30.80 -15.15 31.97
N THR A 167 -30.04 -14.12 32.35
CA THR A 167 -29.03 -14.25 33.43
C THR A 167 -29.65 -14.24 34.82
N GLY A 168 -30.93 -13.86 34.94
CA GLY A 168 -31.61 -13.61 36.21
C GLY A 168 -31.35 -12.20 36.77
N GLU A 169 -30.50 -11.42 36.11
CA GLU A 169 -30.23 -10.01 36.45
C GLU A 169 -31.13 -9.08 35.63
N VAL A 170 -31.37 -7.87 36.16
CA VAL A 170 -32.12 -6.81 35.49
C VAL A 170 -31.27 -5.55 35.37
N THR A 171 -31.42 -4.87 34.24
CA THR A 171 -30.87 -3.53 34.01
C THR A 171 -31.44 -2.52 35.02
N ALA A 172 -30.82 -1.33 35.11
CA ALA A 172 -31.33 -0.24 35.95
C ALA A 172 -32.76 0.20 35.60
N SER A 173 -33.22 -0.08 34.38
CA SER A 173 -34.59 0.14 33.90
C SER A 173 -35.54 -1.05 34.14
N GLY A 174 -35.11 -2.09 34.88
CA GLY A 174 -35.90 -3.28 35.19
C GLY A 174 -36.05 -4.30 34.06
N ARG A 175 -35.29 -4.16 32.95
CA ARG A 175 -35.32 -5.12 31.83
C ARG A 175 -34.39 -6.31 32.11
N PRO A 176 -34.83 -7.56 31.88
CA PRO A 176 -33.97 -8.74 32.02
C PRO A 176 -32.72 -8.64 31.14
N ILE A 177 -31.56 -8.97 31.71
CA ILE A 177 -30.31 -9.09 30.96
C ILE A 177 -30.28 -10.47 30.29
N ARG A 178 -29.99 -10.49 28.99
CA ARG A 178 -29.91 -11.71 28.17
C ARG A 178 -28.49 -11.89 27.68
N HIS A 179 -27.95 -13.08 27.85
CA HIS A 179 -26.68 -13.49 27.26
C HIS A 179 -26.94 -14.62 26.26
N PHE A 180 -25.94 -14.93 25.44
CA PHE A 180 -26.02 -15.98 24.43
C PHE A 180 -24.97 -17.03 24.72
N ARG A 181 -25.37 -18.29 24.76
CA ARG A 181 -24.47 -19.43 24.94
C ARG A 181 -24.23 -20.11 23.59
N ARG A 182 -22.96 -20.27 23.24
CA ARG A 182 -22.54 -21.03 22.07
C ARG A 182 -22.63 -22.54 22.34
N THR A 183 -23.11 -23.29 21.36
CA THR A 183 -22.98 -24.75 21.28
C THR A 183 -22.20 -25.09 20.00
N PRO A 184 -21.00 -25.69 20.08
CA PRO A 184 -20.29 -26.21 18.92
C PRO A 184 -21.07 -27.38 18.32
N VAL A 185 -21.25 -27.37 17.00
CA VAL A 185 -21.84 -28.47 16.24
C VAL A 185 -20.81 -28.97 15.25
N GLU A 186 -20.35 -30.21 15.44
CA GLU A 186 -19.53 -30.94 14.48
C GLU A 186 -20.28 -32.20 14.08
N ARG A 187 -20.44 -32.42 12.78
CA ARG A 187 -21.18 -33.57 12.25
C ARG A 187 -20.23 -34.74 12.00
N PRO A 188 -20.70 -35.99 12.20
CA PRO A 188 -19.91 -37.15 11.83
C PRO A 188 -19.45 -37.06 10.37
N PRO A 189 -18.22 -37.51 10.05
CA PRO A 189 -17.71 -37.49 8.69
C PRO A 189 -18.68 -38.19 7.72
N THR A 190 -19.01 -37.53 6.62
CA THR A 190 -19.92 -38.04 5.59
C THR A 190 -19.10 -38.57 4.42
N THR A 191 -19.01 -39.88 4.27
CA THR A 191 -18.36 -40.52 3.11
C THR A 191 -19.29 -40.46 1.90
N ILE A 192 -18.78 -39.92 0.80
CA ILE A 192 -19.51 -39.75 -0.46
C ILE A 192 -18.82 -40.60 -1.54
N PRO A 193 -19.46 -41.71 -1.97
CA PRO A 193 -18.99 -42.44 -3.13
C PRO A 193 -19.16 -41.60 -4.39
N LEU A 194 -18.16 -41.57 -5.25
CA LEU A 194 -18.21 -40.80 -6.50
C LEU A 194 -19.27 -41.39 -7.45
N ALA A 195 -19.42 -42.71 -7.44
CA ALA A 195 -20.44 -43.45 -8.21
C ALA A 195 -21.89 -43.12 -7.80
N ASP A 196 -22.07 -42.56 -6.61
CA ASP A 196 -23.35 -42.19 -6.03
C ASP A 196 -23.86 -40.83 -6.52
N LEU A 197 -23.02 -40.05 -7.21
CA LEU A 197 -23.31 -38.73 -7.75
C LEU A 197 -23.64 -38.84 -9.24
N THR A 198 -24.79 -38.30 -9.65
CA THR A 198 -25.22 -38.26 -11.05
C THR A 198 -24.86 -36.91 -11.68
N MET A 199 -24.26 -36.91 -12.87
CA MET A 199 -23.87 -35.66 -13.54
C MET A 199 -25.08 -34.75 -13.78
N GLY A 200 -24.94 -33.47 -13.41
CA GLY A 200 -25.99 -32.46 -13.59
C GLY A 200 -27.20 -32.58 -12.66
N ALA A 201 -27.14 -33.46 -11.65
CA ALA A 201 -28.18 -33.60 -10.63
C ALA A 201 -27.58 -33.45 -9.23
N THR A 202 -28.16 -32.55 -8.44
CA THR A 202 -27.77 -32.31 -7.06
C THR A 202 -28.22 -33.45 -6.17
N LYS A 203 -27.31 -33.93 -5.32
CA LYS A 203 -27.61 -34.93 -4.29
C LYS A 203 -27.57 -34.30 -2.90
N ASP A 204 -28.62 -34.55 -2.14
CA ASP A 204 -28.79 -34.03 -0.79
C ASP A 204 -28.34 -35.03 0.27
N TYR A 205 -27.55 -34.55 1.23
CA TYR A 205 -27.10 -35.26 2.42
C TYR A 205 -27.56 -34.48 3.67
N PRO A 206 -28.69 -34.85 4.28
CA PRO A 206 -29.22 -34.16 5.45
C PRO A 206 -28.27 -34.27 6.66
N LEU A 207 -27.82 -33.14 7.20
CA LEU A 207 -26.89 -33.10 8.33
C LEU A 207 -27.60 -32.89 9.66
N LEU A 208 -28.71 -32.16 9.68
CA LEU A 208 -29.52 -31.89 10.87
C LEU A 208 -31.01 -32.00 10.57
N HIS A 209 -31.57 -33.21 10.63
CA HIS A 209 -33.00 -33.47 10.39
C HIS A 209 -33.60 -32.84 9.11
N GLY A 210 -32.76 -32.55 8.10
CA GLY A 210 -33.17 -31.85 6.87
C GLY A 210 -33.24 -30.32 6.96
N GLU A 211 -32.95 -29.72 8.12
CA GLU A 211 -32.86 -28.26 8.30
C GLU A 211 -31.54 -27.68 7.82
N VAL A 212 -30.48 -28.48 7.92
CA VAL A 212 -29.16 -28.17 7.37
C VAL A 212 -28.78 -29.33 6.48
N THR A 213 -28.48 -29.03 5.22
CA THR A 213 -28.28 -30.04 4.16
C THR A 213 -26.95 -29.77 3.48
N LEU A 214 -26.15 -30.82 3.28
CA LEU A 214 -25.01 -30.78 2.38
C LEU A 214 -25.50 -31.15 0.98
N ARG A 215 -25.39 -30.23 0.03
CA ARG A 215 -25.73 -30.45 -1.38
C ARG A 215 -24.46 -30.68 -2.18
N VAL A 216 -24.47 -31.71 -3.01
CA VAL A 216 -23.28 -32.15 -3.76
C VAL A 216 -23.63 -32.32 -5.23
N ASP A 217 -22.91 -31.62 -6.09
CA ASP A 217 -22.99 -31.72 -7.54
C ASP A 217 -21.71 -32.32 -8.11
N ARG A 218 -21.85 -33.08 -9.21
CA ARG A 218 -20.75 -33.65 -9.97
C ARG A 218 -20.82 -33.22 -11.42
N HIS A 219 -19.68 -32.84 -11.97
CA HIS A 219 -19.46 -32.64 -13.39
C HIS A 219 -18.14 -33.28 -13.81
N ASP A 220 -18.15 -34.14 -14.82
CA ASP A 220 -16.94 -34.80 -15.30
C ASP A 220 -16.30 -34.02 -16.43
N ASP A 221 -15.01 -33.76 -16.30
CA ASP A 221 -14.15 -33.26 -17.38
C ASP A 221 -13.37 -34.46 -17.95
N ALA A 222 -13.93 -35.04 -19.02
CA ALA A 222 -13.35 -36.20 -19.68
C ALA A 222 -11.99 -35.90 -20.35
N ALA A 223 -11.75 -34.66 -20.77
CA ALA A 223 -10.48 -34.27 -21.40
C ALA A 223 -9.36 -34.26 -20.37
N ARG A 224 -9.65 -33.79 -19.14
CA ARG A 224 -8.70 -33.76 -18.02
C ARG A 224 -8.72 -35.01 -17.15
N GLY A 225 -9.66 -35.92 -17.38
CA GLY A 225 -9.79 -37.16 -16.62
C GLY A 225 -10.15 -36.92 -15.14
N CYS A 226 -10.90 -35.86 -14.83
CA CYS A 226 -11.28 -35.50 -13.47
C CYS A 226 -12.79 -35.31 -13.30
N ALA A 227 -13.27 -35.54 -12.07
CA ALA A 227 -14.58 -35.10 -11.61
C ALA A 227 -14.42 -33.77 -10.86
N ILE A 228 -15.15 -32.77 -11.33
CA ILE A 228 -15.36 -31.50 -10.64
C ILE A 228 -16.52 -31.70 -9.66
N ILE A 229 -16.26 -31.48 -8.39
CA ILE A 229 -17.24 -31.59 -7.32
C ILE A 229 -17.53 -30.20 -6.78
N GLU A 230 -18.81 -29.89 -6.63
CA GLU A 230 -19.28 -28.71 -5.95
C GLU A 230 -20.07 -29.13 -4.71
N ILE A 231 -19.68 -28.60 -3.55
CA ILE A 231 -20.35 -28.87 -2.28
C ILE A 231 -20.82 -27.57 -1.65
N ALA A 232 -22.05 -27.59 -1.11
CA ALA A 232 -22.62 -26.46 -0.39
C ALA A 232 -23.29 -26.93 0.90
N LEU A 233 -22.97 -26.25 2.01
CA LEU A 233 -23.70 -26.30 3.26
C LEU A 233 -24.87 -25.32 3.17
N CYS A 234 -26.08 -25.84 3.10
CA CYS A 234 -27.30 -25.06 2.98
C CYS A 234 -28.05 -25.02 4.32
N ASN A 235 -28.43 -23.83 4.76
CA ASN A 235 -29.33 -23.64 5.89
C ASN A 235 -30.78 -23.55 5.39
N ASP A 236 -31.43 -24.70 5.22
CA ASP A 236 -32.77 -24.83 4.66
C ASP A 236 -33.89 -24.45 5.66
N ARG A 237 -33.52 -23.88 6.82
CA ARG A 237 -34.49 -23.41 7.82
C ARG A 237 -35.37 -22.30 7.27
N HIS A 238 -36.62 -22.30 7.72
CA HIS A 238 -37.57 -21.22 7.50
C HIS A 238 -37.70 -20.37 8.76
N SER A 239 -37.60 -19.05 8.62
CA SER A 239 -37.68 -18.11 9.73
C SER A 239 -38.77 -17.06 9.50
N PRO A 240 -39.40 -16.50 10.55
CA PRO A 240 -40.11 -15.22 10.43
C PRO A 240 -39.14 -14.10 9.99
N ARG A 241 -39.69 -12.95 9.56
CA ARG A 241 -38.92 -11.75 9.18
C ARG A 241 -37.95 -11.31 10.27
N SER A 242 -38.44 -11.30 11.50
CA SER A 242 -37.65 -11.14 12.72
C SER A 242 -36.86 -12.43 12.98
N ILE A 243 -35.64 -12.54 12.44
CA ILE A 243 -34.90 -13.82 12.44
C ILE A 243 -34.30 -14.13 13.83
N PRO A 244 -34.71 -15.22 14.50
CA PRO A 244 -34.15 -15.57 15.81
C PRO A 244 -32.71 -16.07 15.72
N THR A 245 -31.84 -15.67 16.65
CA THR A 245 -30.42 -16.11 16.70
C THR A 245 -30.18 -17.62 16.52
N PRO A 246 -30.96 -18.55 17.12
CA PRO A 246 -30.70 -20.00 17.00
C PRO A 246 -30.84 -20.60 15.60
N VAL A 247 -31.48 -19.89 14.66
CA VAL A 247 -31.67 -20.40 13.29
C VAL A 247 -30.48 -20.10 12.38
N TRP A 248 -29.57 -19.22 12.81
CA TRP A 248 -28.32 -18.90 12.13
C TRP A 248 -27.26 -19.98 12.34
N LEU A 249 -26.38 -20.16 11.35
CA LEU A 249 -25.16 -20.96 11.50
C LEU A 249 -23.97 -20.01 11.58
N PHE A 250 -23.22 -20.02 12.67
CA PHE A 250 -22.02 -19.20 12.86
C PHE A 250 -20.75 -20.01 12.67
N GLN A 251 -19.65 -19.36 12.31
CA GLN A 251 -18.33 -19.99 12.10
C GLN A 251 -18.39 -21.27 11.26
N THR A 252 -19.19 -21.25 10.19
CA THR A 252 -19.41 -22.42 9.33
C THR A 252 -18.10 -22.86 8.65
N ARG A 253 -17.86 -24.17 8.60
CA ARG A 253 -16.71 -24.79 7.94
C ARG A 253 -17.10 -26.12 7.30
N LEU A 254 -16.67 -26.31 6.05
CA LEU A 254 -16.57 -27.60 5.39
C LEU A 254 -15.09 -27.95 5.20
N GLU A 255 -14.75 -29.21 5.45
CA GLU A 255 -13.44 -29.79 5.16
C GLU A 255 -13.63 -31.10 4.41
N VAL A 256 -12.81 -31.30 3.39
CA VAL A 256 -12.87 -32.48 2.52
C VAL A 256 -11.51 -33.15 2.51
N VAL A 257 -11.50 -34.46 2.75
CA VAL A 257 -10.30 -35.29 2.84
C VAL A 257 -10.51 -36.63 2.15
N ALA A 258 -9.41 -37.36 1.89
CA ALA A 258 -9.48 -38.75 1.50
C ALA A 258 -9.95 -39.63 2.68
N PRO A 259 -10.64 -40.77 2.44
CA PRO A 259 -11.03 -41.70 3.49
C PRO A 259 -9.83 -42.27 4.26
N ASP A 260 -10.06 -42.63 5.52
CA ASP A 260 -9.07 -43.35 6.31
C ASP A 260 -8.71 -44.69 5.67
N GLY A 261 -7.40 -44.93 5.50
CA GLY A 261 -6.89 -46.13 4.82
C GLY A 261 -6.94 -46.09 3.30
N ALA A 262 -7.30 -44.96 2.68
CA ALA A 262 -7.22 -44.80 1.23
C ALA A 262 -5.80 -45.06 0.71
N ALA A 263 -5.70 -45.69 -0.47
CA ALA A 263 -4.41 -46.00 -1.12
C ALA A 263 -3.57 -44.75 -1.39
N ARG A 264 -4.22 -43.59 -1.54
CA ARG A 264 -3.61 -42.28 -1.70
C ARG A 264 -4.43 -41.22 -0.97
N ARG A 265 -3.74 -40.26 -0.34
CA ARG A 265 -4.37 -39.15 0.40
C ARG A 265 -4.45 -37.86 -0.40
N ASP A 266 -3.60 -37.71 -1.40
CA ASP A 266 -3.46 -36.52 -2.25
C ASP A 266 -4.50 -36.48 -3.39
N ILE A 267 -5.78 -36.64 -3.06
CA ILE A 267 -6.84 -36.85 -4.06
C ILE A 267 -7.26 -35.57 -4.79
N PHE A 268 -6.85 -34.39 -4.33
CA PHE A 268 -7.32 -33.11 -4.87
C PHE A 268 -6.39 -32.59 -5.97
N LEU A 269 -6.97 -32.37 -7.15
CA LEU A 269 -6.26 -31.86 -8.34
C LEU A 269 -6.28 -30.33 -8.37
N PRO A 270 -5.24 -29.72 -8.96
CA PRO A 270 -5.23 -28.29 -9.16
C PRO A 270 -6.30 -27.89 -10.17
N ILE A 271 -6.91 -26.73 -9.93
CA ILE A 271 -7.94 -26.17 -10.79
C ILE A 271 -7.37 -25.90 -12.18
N ASN A 272 -6.16 -25.35 -12.21
CA ASN A 272 -5.40 -25.13 -13.40
C ASN A 272 -3.94 -25.56 -13.15
N ASP A 273 -3.39 -26.36 -14.05
CA ASP A 273 -1.98 -26.75 -14.02
C ASP A 273 -1.40 -26.71 -15.44
N VAL A 274 -0.70 -25.61 -15.75
CA VAL A 274 -0.07 -25.41 -17.05
C VAL A 274 1.11 -26.35 -17.31
N MET A 275 1.63 -27.03 -16.28
CA MET A 275 2.69 -28.02 -16.44
C MET A 275 2.16 -29.36 -16.96
N ASP A 276 0.84 -29.57 -16.96
CA ASP A 276 0.22 -30.73 -17.57
C ASP A 276 0.41 -30.70 -19.10
N PRO A 277 1.01 -31.74 -19.73
CA PRO A 277 1.11 -31.82 -21.19
C PRO A 277 -0.24 -31.84 -21.92
N ALA A 278 -1.32 -32.22 -21.24
CA ALA A 278 -2.69 -32.19 -21.75
C ALA A 278 -3.38 -30.84 -21.49
N TRP A 279 -2.69 -29.87 -20.90
CA TRP A 279 -3.25 -28.53 -20.72
C TRP A 279 -3.50 -27.87 -22.07
N ASP A 280 -4.75 -27.49 -22.29
CA ASP A 280 -5.17 -26.68 -23.43
C ASP A 280 -5.58 -25.30 -22.92
N ALA A 281 -5.04 -24.26 -23.55
CA ALA A 281 -5.37 -22.89 -23.17
C ALA A 281 -6.82 -22.62 -23.60
N PRO A 282 -7.66 -22.01 -22.76
CA PRO A 282 -8.96 -21.49 -23.20
C PRO A 282 -8.82 -20.62 -24.46
N ASP A 283 -9.77 -20.71 -25.39
CA ASP A 283 -9.75 -20.00 -26.69
C ASP A 283 -9.61 -18.47 -26.56
N ASP A 284 -9.99 -17.91 -25.41
CA ASP A 284 -9.91 -16.47 -25.07
C ASP A 284 -8.64 -16.07 -24.31
N THR A 285 -7.69 -17.00 -24.11
CA THR A 285 -6.49 -16.73 -23.32
C THR A 285 -5.57 -15.74 -24.04
N THR A 286 -5.29 -14.61 -23.42
CA THR A 286 -4.34 -13.62 -23.96
C THR A 286 -2.89 -14.05 -23.75
N GLY A 287 -1.95 -13.50 -24.54
CA GLY A 287 -0.51 -13.75 -24.33
C GLY A 287 -0.03 -13.34 -22.94
N GLU A 288 -0.66 -12.32 -22.32
CA GLU A 288 -0.38 -11.92 -20.94
C GLU A 288 -0.81 -13.00 -19.93
N GLN A 289 -2.02 -13.57 -20.08
CA GLN A 289 -2.50 -14.64 -19.21
C GLN A 289 -1.62 -15.89 -19.31
N GLN A 290 -1.18 -16.24 -20.53
CA GLN A 290 -0.23 -17.32 -20.75
C GLN A 290 1.12 -17.07 -20.03
N ARG A 291 1.63 -15.84 -20.10
CA ARG A 291 2.86 -15.44 -19.41
C ARG A 291 2.71 -15.52 -17.89
N LEU A 292 1.60 -15.02 -17.35
CA LEU A 292 1.31 -15.11 -15.92
C LEU A 292 1.20 -16.56 -15.48
N ALA A 293 0.51 -17.40 -16.25
CA ALA A 293 0.38 -18.82 -15.93
C ALA A 293 1.74 -19.54 -15.91
N LEU A 294 2.65 -19.22 -16.84
CA LEU A 294 4.03 -19.73 -16.79
C LEU A 294 4.80 -19.20 -15.57
N GLN A 295 4.69 -17.91 -15.25
CA GLN A 295 5.40 -17.27 -14.13
C GLN A 295 4.95 -17.81 -12.77
N TYR A 296 3.66 -18.08 -12.65
CA TYR A 296 3.02 -18.57 -11.42
C TYR A 296 2.65 -20.07 -11.49
N ARG A 297 3.26 -20.85 -12.39
CA ARG A 297 2.99 -22.29 -12.61
C ARG A 297 3.08 -23.19 -11.38
N ASP A 298 3.77 -22.74 -10.33
CA ASP A 298 3.94 -23.46 -9.06
C ASP A 298 3.00 -22.93 -7.95
N ARG A 299 2.18 -21.93 -8.26
CA ARG A 299 1.09 -21.42 -7.40
C ARG A 299 -0.21 -22.08 -7.81
N LEU A 300 -0.37 -23.32 -7.37
CA LEU A 300 -1.54 -24.13 -7.66
C LEU A 300 -2.68 -23.84 -6.70
N GLU A 301 -3.89 -23.78 -7.25
CA GLU A 301 -5.14 -23.63 -6.50
C GLU A 301 -5.89 -24.97 -6.54
N PHE A 302 -6.36 -25.47 -5.40
CA PHE A 302 -6.99 -26.80 -5.31
C PHE A 302 -8.50 -26.75 -5.04
N ALA A 303 -8.99 -25.59 -4.61
CA ALA A 303 -10.41 -25.36 -4.39
C ALA A 303 -10.78 -23.90 -4.63
N MET A 304 -12.03 -23.67 -5.07
CA MET A 304 -12.65 -22.35 -5.16
C MET A 304 -13.78 -22.27 -4.15
N GLY A 305 -13.73 -21.30 -3.25
CA GLY A 305 -14.83 -21.07 -2.32
C GLY A 305 -16.08 -20.54 -3.03
N ARG A 306 -17.26 -20.90 -2.52
CA ARG A 306 -18.56 -20.32 -2.88
C ARG A 306 -19.04 -19.55 -1.67
N THR A 307 -19.30 -18.25 -1.85
CA THR A 307 -19.71 -17.31 -0.79
C THR A 307 -18.62 -17.00 0.27
N CYS A 308 -17.70 -17.94 0.49
CA CYS A 308 -16.52 -17.83 1.34
C CYS A 308 -15.25 -18.11 0.53
N SER A 309 -14.08 -18.03 1.15
CA SER A 309 -12.80 -18.43 0.54
C SER A 309 -12.54 -19.93 0.74
N ALA A 310 -11.50 -20.45 0.10
CA ALA A 310 -11.03 -21.82 0.29
C ALA A 310 -9.55 -21.85 0.69
N ASP A 311 -9.14 -22.95 1.31
CA ASP A 311 -7.78 -23.23 1.76
C ASP A 311 -7.50 -24.75 1.60
N TRP A 312 -6.24 -25.17 1.65
CA TRP A 312 -5.84 -26.55 1.35
C TRP A 312 -4.50 -26.94 1.97
N ASP A 313 -4.32 -28.24 2.16
CA ASP A 313 -3.05 -28.82 2.61
C ASP A 313 -2.32 -29.48 1.44
N VAL A 314 -1.08 -29.06 1.22
CA VAL A 314 -0.22 -29.55 0.13
C VAL A 314 1.14 -29.89 0.69
N GLU A 315 1.62 -31.10 0.39
CA GLU A 315 2.98 -31.49 0.75
C GLU A 315 4.01 -30.70 -0.08
N THR A 316 5.18 -30.42 0.51
CA THR A 316 6.21 -29.61 -0.14
C THR A 316 6.62 -30.22 -1.50
N GLY A 317 6.45 -29.46 -2.58
CA GLY A 317 6.77 -29.89 -3.94
C GLY A 317 5.71 -30.76 -4.61
N ALA A 318 4.64 -31.13 -3.91
CA ALA A 318 3.51 -31.84 -4.50
C ALA A 318 2.66 -30.91 -5.38
N ARG A 319 2.08 -31.48 -6.43
CA ARG A 319 1.12 -30.79 -7.31
C ARG A 319 -0.33 -31.19 -7.04
N ARG A 320 -0.57 -31.87 -5.91
CA ARG A 320 -1.87 -32.37 -5.44
C ARG A 320 -2.02 -32.02 -3.97
N ALA A 321 -3.24 -31.69 -3.55
CA ALA A 321 -3.57 -31.42 -2.16
C ALA A 321 -4.12 -32.69 -1.48
N THR A 322 -3.92 -32.78 -0.16
CA THR A 322 -4.43 -33.85 0.70
C THR A 322 -5.73 -33.48 1.41
N ALA A 323 -6.03 -32.19 1.51
CA ALA A 323 -7.26 -31.67 2.07
C ALA A 323 -7.62 -30.34 1.40
N VAL A 324 -8.92 -30.06 1.31
CA VAL A 324 -9.47 -28.75 0.91
C VAL A 324 -10.56 -28.34 1.88
N ARG A 325 -10.69 -27.05 2.18
CA ARG A 325 -11.61 -26.55 3.21
C ARG A 325 -12.08 -25.13 2.91
N THR A 326 -13.24 -24.76 3.43
CA THR A 326 -13.73 -23.37 3.40
C THR A 326 -13.04 -22.54 4.49
N THR A 327 -12.80 -21.26 4.21
CA THR A 327 -12.37 -20.28 5.21
C THR A 327 -13.06 -18.94 5.00
N TRP A 328 -13.41 -18.27 6.10
CA TRP A 328 -13.99 -16.92 6.09
C TRP A 328 -12.94 -15.82 6.26
N LEU A 329 -11.73 -16.19 6.63
CA LEU A 329 -10.61 -15.28 6.83
C LEU A 329 -9.35 -15.95 6.27
N PRO A 330 -9.15 -15.92 4.94
CA PRO A 330 -7.97 -16.54 4.31
C PRO A 330 -6.70 -15.86 4.81
N VAL A 331 -5.67 -16.67 5.06
CA VAL A 331 -4.35 -16.20 5.53
C VAL A 331 -3.31 -16.72 4.56
N VAL A 332 -2.40 -15.84 4.13
CA VAL A 332 -1.27 -16.21 3.28
C VAL A 332 0.00 -15.58 3.82
N GLU A 333 1.05 -16.39 3.94
CA GLU A 333 2.38 -15.86 4.21
C GLU A 333 3.01 -15.35 2.92
N THR A 334 3.35 -14.06 2.89
CA THR A 334 4.12 -13.48 1.79
C THR A 334 5.60 -13.51 2.16
N PRO A 335 6.43 -14.37 1.56
CA PRO A 335 7.84 -14.45 1.90
C PRO A 335 8.55 -13.13 1.56
N GLN A 336 9.52 -12.75 2.39
CA GLN A 336 10.40 -11.63 2.04
C GLN A 336 11.29 -12.00 0.86
N VAL A 337 11.41 -11.10 -0.11
CA VAL A 337 12.35 -11.26 -1.22
C VAL A 337 13.72 -10.74 -0.78
N ALA A 338 14.70 -11.64 -0.70
CA ALA A 338 16.10 -11.30 -0.55
C ALA A 338 16.70 -10.95 -1.91
N ALA A 339 17.47 -9.87 -1.98
CA ALA A 339 18.27 -9.59 -3.17
C ALA A 339 19.40 -10.63 -3.25
N ILE A 340 19.66 -11.12 -4.47
CA ILE A 340 20.83 -11.98 -4.72
C ILE A 340 22.09 -11.15 -4.46
N ASP A 341 23.05 -11.75 -3.75
CA ASP A 341 24.35 -11.14 -3.56
C ASP A 341 25.14 -11.24 -4.86
N VAL A 342 25.57 -10.08 -5.36
CA VAL A 342 26.39 -9.97 -6.55
C VAL A 342 27.67 -9.29 -6.11
N ALA A 343 28.82 -9.84 -6.50
CA ALA A 343 30.15 -9.30 -6.18
C ALA A 343 30.44 -7.98 -6.93
N ALA A 344 29.54 -7.02 -6.82
CA ALA A 344 29.60 -5.69 -7.41
C ALA A 344 29.95 -4.66 -6.34
N LEU A 345 30.55 -3.55 -6.76
CA LEU A 345 30.76 -2.37 -5.94
C LEU A 345 29.42 -1.69 -5.65
N LEU A 346 28.92 -1.83 -4.43
CA LEU A 346 27.62 -1.30 -4.00
C LEU A 346 27.74 -0.19 -2.94
N ASP A 347 28.93 0.09 -2.43
CA ASP A 347 29.16 1.18 -1.49
C ASP A 347 29.03 2.53 -2.19
N MET A 348 28.01 3.31 -1.80
CA MET A 348 27.76 4.65 -2.34
C MET A 348 28.95 5.61 -2.16
N ARG A 349 29.73 5.51 -1.07
CA ARG A 349 30.88 6.39 -0.85
C ARG A 349 32.07 6.04 -1.73
N ALA A 350 32.27 4.76 -2.02
CA ALA A 350 33.24 4.35 -3.03
C ALA A 350 32.80 4.82 -4.43
N LEU A 351 31.55 4.56 -4.80
CA LEU A 351 31.01 4.96 -6.12
C LEU A 351 31.05 6.48 -6.40
N ASP A 352 31.22 7.33 -5.37
CA ASP A 352 31.44 8.78 -5.50
C ASP A 352 32.87 9.14 -5.96
N THR A 353 33.88 8.35 -5.58
CA THR A 353 35.30 8.73 -5.72
C THR A 353 36.11 7.85 -6.68
N GLU A 354 35.61 6.67 -7.02
CA GLU A 354 36.31 5.68 -7.85
C GLU A 354 36.51 6.16 -9.31
N ASP A 355 37.63 5.75 -9.90
CA ASP A 355 37.96 6.09 -11.30
C ASP A 355 37.23 5.20 -12.32
N VAL A 356 37.39 5.49 -13.61
CA VAL A 356 36.72 4.75 -14.69
C VAL A 356 37.08 3.25 -14.69
N THR A 357 38.32 2.90 -14.36
CA THR A 357 38.78 1.50 -14.32
C THR A 357 38.12 0.79 -13.15
N GLN A 358 38.13 1.42 -11.98
CA GLN A 358 37.57 0.87 -10.76
C GLN A 358 36.04 0.74 -10.85
N LEU A 359 35.35 1.74 -11.43
CA LEU A 359 33.92 1.67 -11.72
C LEU A 359 33.59 0.54 -12.72
N LYS A 360 34.42 0.36 -13.75
CA LYS A 360 34.24 -0.73 -14.71
C LYS A 360 34.34 -2.08 -14.01
N ASP A 361 35.40 -2.31 -13.26
CA ASP A 361 35.64 -3.58 -12.58
C ASP A 361 34.59 -3.84 -11.49
N GLY A 362 34.18 -2.81 -10.75
CA GLY A 362 33.17 -2.88 -9.72
C GLY A 362 31.73 -3.08 -10.22
N LEU A 363 31.35 -2.54 -11.39
CA LEU A 363 29.96 -2.58 -11.86
C LEU A 363 29.69 -3.65 -12.94
N SER A 364 30.72 -4.13 -13.66
CA SER A 364 30.59 -5.22 -14.63
C SER A 364 29.95 -6.51 -14.08
N PRO A 365 30.15 -6.87 -12.79
CA PRO A 365 29.47 -8.01 -12.16
C PRO A 365 27.94 -7.95 -12.23
N LEU A 366 27.33 -6.76 -12.20
CA LEU A 366 25.86 -6.62 -12.33
C LEU A 366 25.36 -7.11 -13.70
N VAL A 367 26.09 -6.80 -14.78
CA VAL A 367 25.73 -7.18 -16.15
C VAL A 367 25.99 -8.67 -16.38
N THR A 368 27.15 -9.14 -15.95
CA THR A 368 27.61 -10.52 -16.19
C THR A 368 26.84 -11.53 -15.35
N ALA A 369 26.54 -11.24 -14.07
CA ALA A 369 25.73 -12.10 -13.22
C ALA A 369 24.29 -12.22 -13.74
N TYR A 370 23.68 -11.12 -14.22
CA TYR A 370 22.35 -11.18 -14.81
C TYR A 370 22.36 -12.01 -16.11
N GLY A 371 23.39 -11.88 -16.94
CA GLY A 371 23.57 -12.73 -18.12
C GLY A 371 23.66 -14.22 -17.82
N ALA A 372 24.52 -14.59 -16.86
CA ALA A 372 24.66 -15.97 -16.43
C ALA A 372 23.35 -16.53 -15.86
N TRP A 373 22.57 -15.71 -15.13
CA TRP A 373 21.25 -16.11 -14.67
C TRP A 373 20.27 -16.34 -15.84
N LEU A 374 20.28 -15.49 -16.87
CA LEU A 374 19.45 -15.69 -18.06
C LEU A 374 19.83 -16.96 -18.83
N ASP A 375 21.12 -17.30 -18.91
CA ASP A 375 21.59 -18.55 -19.54
C ASP A 375 21.10 -19.80 -18.77
N ASP A 376 21.06 -19.74 -17.44
CA ASP A 376 20.45 -20.78 -16.59
C ASP A 376 18.92 -20.86 -16.81
N GLN A 377 18.23 -19.71 -16.96
CA GLN A 377 16.80 -19.72 -17.28
C GLN A 377 16.51 -20.30 -18.68
N ASP A 378 17.34 -20.02 -19.68
CA ASP A 378 17.25 -20.66 -21.01
C ASP A 378 17.37 -22.18 -20.92
N THR A 379 18.31 -22.67 -20.10
CA THR A 379 18.49 -24.11 -19.85
C THR A 379 17.24 -24.73 -19.20
N LYS A 380 16.64 -24.03 -18.22
CA LYS A 380 15.39 -24.45 -17.58
C LYS A 380 14.19 -24.42 -18.52
N ALA A 381 14.11 -23.42 -19.39
CA ALA A 381 13.03 -23.28 -20.36
C ALA A 381 12.98 -24.45 -21.34
N ALA A 382 14.13 -25.04 -21.70
CA ALA A 382 14.18 -26.24 -22.54
C ALA A 382 13.48 -27.46 -21.91
N GLY A 383 13.42 -27.52 -20.57
CA GLY A 383 12.75 -28.58 -19.81
C GLY A 383 11.23 -28.39 -19.69
N LEU A 384 10.68 -27.26 -20.12
CA LEU A 384 9.24 -27.00 -20.04
C LEU A 384 8.45 -27.86 -21.05
N PRO A 385 7.14 -28.11 -20.77
CA PRO A 385 6.20 -28.63 -21.76
C PRO A 385 6.23 -27.83 -23.07
N THR A 386 6.00 -28.51 -24.20
CA THR A 386 6.15 -27.94 -25.55
C THR A 386 5.34 -26.67 -25.75
N HIS A 387 4.12 -26.58 -25.20
CA HIS A 387 3.25 -25.42 -25.31
C HIS A 387 3.75 -24.20 -24.51
N LEU A 388 4.58 -24.40 -23.49
CA LEU A 388 5.14 -23.32 -22.67
C LEU A 388 6.47 -22.78 -23.18
N ARG A 389 7.20 -23.52 -24.01
CA ARG A 389 8.52 -23.11 -24.52
C ARG A 389 8.50 -21.80 -25.31
N PRO A 390 7.52 -21.53 -26.20
CA PRO A 390 7.46 -20.26 -26.92
C PRO A 390 7.26 -19.07 -25.98
N ILE A 391 6.39 -19.22 -24.97
CA ILE A 391 6.09 -18.19 -23.96
C ILE A 391 7.36 -17.88 -23.15
N ALA A 392 8.09 -18.91 -22.75
CA ALA A 392 9.36 -18.75 -22.05
C ALA A 392 10.43 -18.05 -22.91
N ALA A 393 10.52 -18.42 -24.20
CA ALA A 393 11.47 -17.81 -25.13
C ALA A 393 11.20 -16.32 -25.34
N GLU A 394 9.92 -15.91 -25.42
CA GLU A 394 9.54 -14.50 -25.51
C GLU A 394 9.93 -13.73 -24.24
N ALA A 395 9.61 -14.26 -23.06
CA ALA A 395 9.99 -13.64 -21.78
C ALA A 395 11.52 -13.49 -21.64
N LEU A 396 12.29 -14.49 -22.08
CA LEU A 396 13.76 -14.45 -22.06
C LEU A 396 14.32 -13.47 -23.10
N HIS A 397 13.69 -13.36 -24.27
CA HIS A 397 14.05 -12.35 -25.26
C HIS A 397 13.91 -10.93 -24.69
N GLU A 398 12.78 -10.61 -24.06
CA GLU A 398 12.58 -9.31 -23.39
C GLU A 398 13.59 -9.08 -22.26
N ALA A 399 13.87 -10.09 -21.44
CA ALA A 399 14.84 -9.99 -20.36
C ALA A 399 16.27 -9.73 -20.89
N ARG A 400 16.66 -10.33 -22.03
CA ARG A 400 17.93 -10.03 -22.70
C ARG A 400 17.99 -8.61 -23.27
N GLN A 401 16.86 -8.02 -23.67
CA GLN A 401 16.81 -6.59 -24.03
C GLN A 401 17.11 -5.70 -22.81
N VAL A 402 16.59 -6.06 -21.63
CA VAL A 402 16.90 -5.36 -20.37
C VAL A 402 18.38 -5.52 -20.00
N GLN A 403 18.94 -6.72 -20.15
CA GLN A 403 20.38 -6.96 -19.94
C GLN A 403 21.25 -6.09 -20.86
N ALA A 404 20.88 -6.00 -22.15
CA ALA A 404 21.58 -5.15 -23.12
C ALA A 404 21.48 -3.66 -22.75
N GLN A 405 20.32 -3.22 -22.26
CA GLN A 405 20.14 -1.85 -21.76
C GLN A 405 20.99 -1.55 -20.53
N LEU A 406 21.10 -2.49 -19.59
CA LEU A 406 21.99 -2.36 -18.43
C LEU A 406 23.46 -2.25 -18.87
N ALA A 407 23.89 -3.08 -19.84
CA ALA A 407 25.24 -3.03 -20.41
C ALA A 407 25.51 -1.70 -21.13
N GLU A 408 24.55 -1.20 -21.90
CA GLU A 408 24.59 0.11 -22.56
C GLU A 408 24.73 1.25 -21.55
N GLY A 409 23.95 1.21 -20.45
CA GLY A 409 24.04 2.18 -19.37
C GLY A 409 25.41 2.22 -18.70
N LEU A 410 26.01 1.05 -18.44
CA LEU A 410 27.38 0.96 -17.92
C LEU A 410 28.40 1.49 -18.95
N ALA A 411 28.30 1.09 -20.21
CA ALA A 411 29.19 1.59 -21.26
C ALA A 411 29.11 3.11 -21.41
N TYR A 412 27.89 3.67 -21.37
CA TYR A 412 27.64 5.10 -21.43
C TYR A 412 28.31 5.84 -20.27
N LEU A 413 28.18 5.31 -19.04
CA LEU A 413 28.86 5.87 -17.86
C LEU A 413 30.38 5.86 -18.01
N LEU A 414 30.96 4.81 -18.56
CA LEU A 414 32.42 4.66 -18.68
C LEU A 414 33.03 5.45 -19.86
N ASP A 415 32.24 5.81 -20.86
CA ASP A 415 32.71 6.51 -22.05
C ASP A 415 33.26 7.91 -21.71
N PRO A 416 34.52 8.23 -22.06
CA PRO A 416 35.11 9.55 -21.86
C PRO A 416 34.26 10.73 -22.36
N ALA A 417 33.48 10.56 -23.44
CA ALA A 417 32.59 11.57 -24.00
C ALA A 417 31.48 12.00 -23.03
N HIS A 418 31.09 11.12 -22.10
CA HIS A 418 30.00 11.35 -21.13
C HIS A 418 30.52 11.66 -19.73
N ALA A 419 31.61 12.43 -19.61
CA ALA A 419 32.20 12.81 -18.31
C ALA A 419 31.22 13.50 -17.35
N GLU A 420 30.23 14.26 -17.86
CA GLU A 420 29.20 14.85 -17.02
C GLU A 420 28.23 13.81 -16.44
N ALA A 421 27.98 12.70 -17.15
CA ALA A 421 27.18 11.60 -16.61
C ALA A 421 27.89 10.96 -15.39
N ARG A 422 29.21 10.76 -15.46
CA ARG A 422 30.01 10.31 -14.30
C ARG A 422 29.98 11.28 -13.15
N ARG A 423 30.11 12.58 -13.42
CA ARG A 423 30.01 13.61 -12.37
C ARG A 423 28.65 13.60 -11.69
N CYS A 424 27.57 13.42 -12.45
CA CYS A 424 26.22 13.31 -11.91
C CYS A 424 25.99 12.00 -11.14
N PHE A 425 26.61 10.90 -11.60
CA PHE A 425 26.60 9.62 -10.91
C PHE A 425 27.32 9.70 -9.56
N ALA A 426 28.48 10.37 -9.49
CA ALA A 426 29.19 10.63 -8.24
C ALA A 426 28.34 11.49 -7.27
N PHE A 427 27.73 12.57 -7.76
CA PHE A 427 26.81 13.40 -6.97
C PHE A 427 25.63 12.59 -6.41
N MET A 428 24.99 11.77 -7.24
CA MET A 428 23.89 10.90 -6.83
C MET A 428 24.33 9.99 -5.68
N ASN A 429 25.46 9.30 -5.84
CA ASN A 429 25.96 8.37 -4.82
C ASN A 429 26.29 9.08 -3.51
N ARG A 430 26.95 10.25 -3.55
CA ARG A 430 27.20 11.08 -2.37
C ARG A 430 25.92 11.47 -1.65
N VAL A 431 24.96 12.03 -2.40
CA VAL A 431 23.67 12.50 -1.85
C VAL A 431 22.88 11.34 -1.24
N MET A 432 22.86 10.18 -1.90
CA MET A 432 22.18 8.99 -1.39
C MET A 432 22.85 8.41 -0.14
N ALA A 433 24.19 8.39 -0.09
CA ALA A 433 24.92 7.97 1.10
C ALA A 433 24.55 8.85 2.30
N GLU A 434 24.62 10.17 2.13
CA GLU A 434 24.32 11.14 3.19
C GLU A 434 22.85 11.08 3.61
N GLN A 435 21.92 10.93 2.66
CA GLN A 435 20.50 10.72 2.96
C GLN A 435 20.27 9.47 3.80
N ARG A 436 20.91 8.34 3.46
CA ARG A 436 20.76 7.08 4.20
C ARG A 436 21.30 7.18 5.61
N ILE A 437 22.46 7.80 5.78
CA ILE A 437 23.08 8.02 7.09
C ILE A 437 22.19 8.94 7.93
N ALA A 438 21.76 10.09 7.38
CA ALA A 438 20.92 11.06 8.08
C ALA A 438 19.58 10.44 8.56
N THR A 439 18.96 9.59 7.75
CA THR A 439 17.72 8.90 8.12
C THR A 439 17.93 7.96 9.31
N GLN A 440 19.01 7.16 9.30
CA GLN A 440 19.36 6.29 10.42
C GLN A 440 19.74 7.08 11.68
N VAL A 441 20.44 8.20 11.53
CA VAL A 441 20.75 9.12 12.63
C VAL A 441 19.46 9.66 13.24
N ALA A 442 18.52 10.11 12.41
CA ALA A 442 17.23 10.62 12.85
C ALA A 442 16.42 9.55 13.61
N ASP A 443 16.41 8.30 13.12
CA ASP A 443 15.73 7.19 13.77
C ASP A 443 16.36 6.81 15.12
N ARG A 444 17.71 6.79 15.20
CA ARG A 444 18.41 6.54 16.47
C ARG A 444 18.12 7.63 17.50
N ARG A 445 18.17 8.90 17.09
CA ARG A 445 17.84 10.04 17.97
C ARG A 445 16.36 10.13 18.31
N ALA A 446 15.48 9.55 17.48
CA ALA A 446 14.07 9.42 17.82
C ALA A 446 13.84 8.43 18.97
N LYS A 447 14.62 7.35 19.00
CA LYS A 447 14.62 6.32 20.06
C LYS A 447 15.33 6.79 21.33
N ASP A 448 16.46 7.49 21.20
CA ASP A 448 17.15 8.13 22.33
C ASP A 448 17.45 9.62 22.05
N PRO A 449 16.56 10.54 22.50
CA PRO A 449 16.72 11.96 22.29
C PRO A 449 17.96 12.60 22.93
N ARG A 450 18.66 11.90 23.84
CA ARG A 450 19.86 12.41 24.53
C ARG A 450 21.11 12.32 23.66
N LEU A 451 21.09 11.48 22.62
CA LEU A 451 22.22 11.35 21.69
C LEU A 451 22.44 12.66 20.92
N THR A 452 23.70 13.08 20.84
CA THR A 452 24.10 14.18 19.96
C THR A 452 24.04 13.72 18.50
N ILE A 453 24.06 14.68 17.57
CA ILE A 453 24.09 14.35 16.13
C ILE A 453 25.38 13.59 15.78
N ALA A 454 26.51 14.01 16.32
CA ALA A 454 27.81 13.38 16.09
C ALA A 454 27.85 11.95 16.63
N ASP A 455 27.45 11.73 17.89
CA ASP A 455 27.46 10.39 18.49
C ASP A 455 26.54 9.42 17.73
N ALA A 456 25.36 9.90 17.33
CA ALA A 456 24.42 9.10 16.55
C ALA A 456 24.97 8.78 15.16
N HIS A 457 25.64 9.73 14.51
CA HIS A 457 26.31 9.55 13.22
C HIS A 457 27.44 8.52 13.32
N ASP A 458 28.34 8.67 14.28
CA ASP A 458 29.47 7.77 14.49
C ASP A 458 29.01 6.35 14.77
N ALA A 459 27.93 6.19 15.56
CA ALA A 459 27.34 4.89 15.83
C ALA A 459 26.65 4.24 14.61
N VAL A 460 26.26 5.02 13.59
CA VAL A 460 25.70 4.51 12.33
C VAL A 460 26.81 4.03 11.41
N ILE A 461 27.88 4.79 11.26
CA ILE A 461 28.95 4.47 10.29
C ILE A 461 29.96 3.47 10.84
N THR A 462 30.17 3.44 12.17
CA THR A 462 31.14 2.55 12.80
C THR A 462 30.54 1.17 13.02
N LEU A 463 31.28 0.13 12.61
CA LEU A 463 30.93 -1.25 12.91
C LEU A 463 30.90 -1.44 14.44
N PRO A 464 29.79 -1.89 15.03
CA PRO A 464 29.74 -2.14 16.47
C PRO A 464 30.74 -3.22 16.89
N PRO A 465 31.27 -3.18 18.12
CA PRO A 465 32.16 -4.24 18.62
C PRO A 465 31.50 -5.62 18.52
N GLY A 466 32.17 -6.56 17.84
CA GLY A 466 31.64 -7.90 17.57
C GLY A 466 30.56 -7.98 16.48
N GLY A 467 30.30 -6.87 15.77
CA GLY A 467 29.39 -6.82 14.63
C GLY A 467 29.98 -7.49 13.38
N ASP A 468 29.09 -7.98 12.51
CA ASP A 468 29.44 -8.56 11.23
C ASP A 468 29.68 -7.46 10.17
N PRO A 469 30.90 -7.34 9.60
CA PRO A 469 31.18 -6.40 8.51
C PRO A 469 30.25 -6.56 7.30
N GLU A 470 29.82 -7.79 6.98
CA GLU A 470 28.96 -8.04 5.83
C GLU A 470 27.51 -7.60 6.06
N ALA A 471 27.07 -7.56 7.31
CA ALA A 471 25.76 -7.03 7.70
C ALA A 471 25.76 -5.51 7.86
N HIS A 472 26.91 -4.90 8.16
CA HIS A 472 27.04 -3.47 8.43
C HIS A 472 27.20 -2.65 7.15
N LYS A 473 26.09 -2.47 6.43
CA LYS A 473 26.04 -1.80 5.12
C LYS A 473 25.19 -0.51 5.17
N PRO A 474 25.57 0.52 5.95
CA PRO A 474 24.70 1.68 6.25
C PRO A 474 24.39 2.57 5.04
N HIS A 475 25.22 2.55 4.01
CA HIS A 475 25.09 3.35 2.78
C HIS A 475 25.39 2.52 1.52
N HIS A 476 24.97 1.25 1.49
CA HIS A 476 25.11 0.42 0.29
C HIS A 476 23.82 0.38 -0.51
N TRP A 477 23.97 0.26 -1.82
CA TRP A 477 22.90 -0.15 -2.72
C TRP A 477 22.56 -1.63 -2.54
N ARG A 478 21.32 -2.00 -2.85
CA ARG A 478 21.01 -3.36 -3.29
C ARG A 478 21.30 -3.45 -4.79
N ALA A 479 21.79 -4.60 -5.26
CA ALA A 479 22.20 -4.78 -6.66
C ALA A 479 21.14 -4.32 -7.68
N PHE A 480 19.87 -4.69 -7.46
CA PHE A 480 18.77 -4.29 -8.36
C PHE A 480 18.54 -2.78 -8.41
N GLN A 481 18.77 -2.05 -7.30
CA GLN A 481 18.56 -0.60 -7.24
C GLN A 481 19.56 0.08 -8.16
N LEU A 482 20.82 -0.31 -8.07
CA LEU A 482 21.89 0.25 -8.88
C LEU A 482 21.77 -0.18 -10.35
N ALA A 483 21.41 -1.43 -10.62
CA ALA A 483 21.10 -1.89 -11.97
C ALA A 483 19.98 -1.05 -12.61
N PHE A 484 18.90 -0.79 -11.86
CA PHE A 484 17.81 0.06 -12.30
C PHE A 484 18.25 1.50 -12.57
N VAL A 485 19.18 2.06 -11.79
CA VAL A 485 19.77 3.38 -12.11
C VAL A 485 20.58 3.34 -13.41
N LEU A 486 21.50 2.37 -13.53
CA LEU A 486 22.44 2.29 -14.65
C LEU A 486 21.71 2.19 -15.99
N MET A 487 20.67 1.37 -16.07
CA MET A 487 19.90 1.14 -17.30
C MET A 487 19.15 2.40 -17.80
N GLN A 488 19.02 3.44 -16.97
CA GLN A 488 18.31 4.69 -17.29
C GLN A 488 19.25 5.86 -17.62
N LEU A 489 20.57 5.73 -17.41
CA LEU A 489 21.48 6.86 -17.57
C LEU A 489 21.47 7.49 -18.97
N PRO A 490 21.47 6.71 -20.08
CA PRO A 490 21.43 7.31 -21.42
C PRO A 490 20.17 8.15 -21.64
N SER A 491 18.99 7.65 -21.26
CA SER A 491 17.71 8.35 -21.46
C SER A 491 17.55 9.59 -20.58
N LEU A 492 18.19 9.62 -19.40
CA LEU A 492 18.17 10.78 -18.51
C LEU A 492 19.14 11.87 -18.95
N CYS A 493 20.31 11.49 -19.48
CA CYS A 493 21.30 12.43 -20.01
C CYS A 493 20.90 13.02 -21.35
N GLU A 494 20.13 12.28 -22.17
CA GLU A 494 19.75 12.70 -23.50
C GLU A 494 18.21 12.81 -23.63
N PRO A 495 17.64 14.02 -23.54
CA PRO A 495 16.19 14.20 -23.64
C PRO A 495 15.56 13.66 -24.93
N GLY A 496 16.30 13.70 -26.04
CA GLY A 496 15.86 13.16 -27.33
C GLY A 496 16.07 11.65 -27.51
N HIS A 497 16.53 10.93 -26.49
CA HIS A 497 16.82 9.50 -26.59
C HIS A 497 15.56 8.72 -27.02
N ARG A 498 15.71 7.76 -27.93
CA ARG A 498 14.56 7.04 -28.53
C ARG A 498 13.67 6.36 -27.48
N ARG A 499 14.25 5.72 -26.46
CA ARG A 499 13.48 5.10 -25.35
C ARG A 499 12.71 6.10 -24.48
N ARG A 500 12.94 7.40 -24.65
CA ARG A 500 12.30 8.48 -23.91
C ARG A 500 11.31 9.29 -24.74
N SER A 501 11.64 9.59 -26.00
CA SER A 501 10.90 10.55 -26.82
C SER A 501 10.59 10.06 -28.23
N SER A 502 10.28 8.76 -28.37
CA SER A 502 9.78 8.17 -29.62
C SER A 502 8.57 7.27 -29.36
N ASP A 503 8.06 6.65 -30.42
CA ASP A 503 6.97 5.67 -30.41
C ASP A 503 7.32 4.37 -29.66
N VAL A 504 8.60 4.11 -29.40
CA VAL A 504 9.06 2.97 -28.57
C VAL A 504 9.25 3.30 -27.09
N ALA A 505 8.89 4.52 -26.64
CA ALA A 505 8.98 4.89 -25.24
C ALA A 505 8.01 4.05 -24.38
N LYS A 506 8.51 3.54 -23.26
CA LYS A 506 7.75 2.69 -22.33
C LYS A 506 7.80 3.25 -20.91
N VAL A 507 6.82 2.86 -20.09
CA VAL A 507 6.87 3.07 -18.64
C VAL A 507 7.80 2.02 -18.04
N GLU A 508 8.68 2.46 -17.15
CA GLU A 508 9.57 1.58 -16.40
C GLU A 508 8.88 1.13 -15.11
N LEU A 509 8.78 -0.19 -14.90
CA LEU A 509 8.10 -0.79 -13.75
C LEU A 509 9.12 -1.38 -12.76
N LEU A 510 9.21 -0.80 -11.57
CA LEU A 510 10.00 -1.36 -10.47
C LEU A 510 9.12 -2.20 -9.55
N PHE A 511 8.98 -3.49 -9.87
CA PHE A 511 8.15 -4.42 -9.10
C PHE A 511 8.98 -5.21 -8.08
N PHE A 512 8.71 -4.99 -6.79
CA PHE A 512 9.36 -5.67 -5.66
C PHE A 512 8.41 -5.63 -4.46
N PRO A 513 8.41 -6.62 -3.53
CA PRO A 513 7.58 -6.56 -2.34
C PRO A 513 7.86 -5.33 -1.46
N THR A 514 6.89 -5.04 -0.58
CA THR A 514 7.02 -3.99 0.45
C THR A 514 8.23 -4.26 1.35
N GLY A 515 8.89 -3.20 1.81
CA GLY A 515 10.15 -3.33 2.58
C GLY A 515 11.38 -3.76 1.76
N GLY A 516 11.22 -4.02 0.46
CA GLY A 516 12.31 -4.47 -0.42
C GLY A 516 13.29 -3.40 -0.90
N GLY A 517 13.13 -2.14 -0.49
CA GLY A 517 14.03 -1.04 -0.84
C GLY A 517 13.77 -0.42 -2.22
N LYS A 518 12.54 -0.45 -2.73
CA LYS A 518 12.17 0.22 -4.00
C LYS A 518 12.46 1.73 -3.97
N THR A 519 12.23 2.34 -2.82
CA THR A 519 12.35 3.78 -2.63
C THR A 519 13.73 4.32 -2.96
N GLU A 520 14.78 3.63 -2.52
CA GLU A 520 16.15 4.08 -2.78
C GLU A 520 16.49 4.10 -4.26
N ALA A 521 15.96 3.17 -5.06
CA ALA A 521 16.20 3.17 -6.50
C ALA A 521 15.66 4.45 -7.17
N TYR A 522 14.40 4.81 -6.89
CA TYR A 522 13.81 6.01 -7.50
C TYR A 522 14.33 7.32 -6.88
N LEU A 523 14.72 7.33 -5.60
CA LEU A 523 15.40 8.48 -4.98
C LEU A 523 16.81 8.68 -5.56
N GLY A 524 17.52 7.60 -5.89
CA GLY A 524 18.78 7.65 -6.62
C GLY A 524 18.61 8.29 -8.00
N LEU A 525 17.62 7.83 -8.77
CA LEU A 525 17.27 8.47 -10.04
C LEU A 525 16.92 9.95 -9.89
N ALA A 526 16.15 10.31 -8.86
CA ALA A 526 15.83 11.71 -8.57
C ALA A 526 17.11 12.54 -8.33
N ALA A 527 18.04 12.05 -7.51
CA ALA A 527 19.32 12.72 -7.23
C ALA A 527 20.18 12.88 -8.50
N PHE A 528 20.22 11.85 -9.35
CA PHE A 528 20.91 11.93 -10.64
C PHE A 528 20.27 12.98 -11.55
N VAL A 529 18.94 13.02 -11.63
CA VAL A 529 18.19 14.00 -12.42
C VAL A 529 18.43 15.43 -11.91
N PHE A 530 18.51 15.63 -10.61
CA PHE A 530 18.88 16.93 -10.03
C PHE A 530 20.25 17.38 -10.54
N ALA A 531 21.25 16.50 -10.48
CA ALA A 531 22.59 16.80 -10.95
C ALA A 531 22.62 17.14 -12.45
N ILE A 532 22.06 16.27 -13.31
CA ILE A 532 22.17 16.44 -14.76
C ILE A 532 21.47 17.72 -15.24
N ARG A 533 20.32 18.10 -14.64
CA ARG A 533 19.67 19.38 -14.95
C ARG A 533 20.54 20.58 -14.64
N ARG A 534 21.29 20.56 -13.52
CA ARG A 534 22.26 21.63 -13.19
C ARG A 534 23.40 21.69 -14.19
N ARG A 535 23.89 20.54 -14.63
CA ARG A 535 24.98 20.47 -15.62
C ARG A 535 24.52 20.90 -17.02
N ASP A 536 23.30 20.54 -17.40
CA ASP A 536 22.68 21.02 -18.64
C ASP A 536 22.48 22.54 -18.61
N ALA A 537 21.97 23.08 -17.49
CA ALA A 537 21.84 24.53 -17.32
C ALA A 537 23.18 25.27 -17.43
N ALA A 538 24.27 24.70 -16.90
CA ALA A 538 25.61 25.26 -17.03
C ALA A 538 26.14 25.27 -18.47
N ARG A 539 25.60 24.42 -19.36
CA ARG A 539 25.91 24.38 -20.80
C ARG A 539 25.02 25.32 -21.62
N GLY A 540 23.96 25.88 -21.02
CA GLY A 540 23.05 26.84 -21.63
C GLY A 540 21.60 26.34 -21.69
N LEU A 541 20.79 27.01 -22.52
CA LEU A 541 19.38 26.64 -22.71
C LEU A 541 19.28 25.40 -23.60
N LEU A 542 18.48 24.43 -23.16
CA LEU A 542 18.17 23.23 -23.93
C LEU A 542 17.30 23.61 -25.13
N GLN A 543 17.79 23.37 -26.34
CA GLN A 543 17.05 23.66 -27.56
C GLN A 543 16.07 22.53 -27.88
N THR A 544 14.78 22.87 -28.07
CA THR A 544 13.75 21.91 -28.46
C THR A 544 12.93 22.45 -29.63
N PRO A 545 12.17 21.61 -30.36
CA PRO A 545 11.27 22.09 -31.40
C PRO A 545 10.25 23.15 -30.91
N ASP A 546 9.88 23.10 -29.63
CA ASP A 546 8.93 24.03 -29.00
C ASP A 546 9.60 25.29 -28.43
N GLY A 547 10.90 25.49 -28.68
CA GLY A 547 11.70 26.61 -28.18
C GLY A 547 12.70 26.24 -27.07
N PRO A 548 13.46 27.22 -26.57
CA PRO A 548 14.49 27.00 -25.56
C PRO A 548 13.88 26.71 -24.18
N LEU A 549 14.50 25.79 -23.44
CA LEU A 549 14.13 25.42 -22.08
C LEU A 549 15.28 25.71 -21.10
N ASP A 550 14.94 26.33 -19.98
CA ASP A 550 15.88 26.54 -18.86
C ASP A 550 15.82 25.33 -17.91
N SER A 551 16.99 24.72 -17.65
CA SER A 551 17.12 23.56 -16.73
C SER A 551 17.63 23.97 -15.34
N SER A 552 17.88 25.26 -15.09
CA SER A 552 18.42 25.78 -13.83
C SER A 552 17.39 25.82 -12.70
N ASP A 553 16.11 25.64 -13.02
CA ASP A 553 15.02 25.59 -12.06
C ASP A 553 13.90 24.67 -12.57
N GLY A 554 12.82 24.55 -11.80
CA GLY A 554 11.63 23.81 -12.17
C GLY A 554 11.55 22.44 -11.53
N VAL A 555 10.34 21.86 -11.60
CA VAL A 555 10.08 20.51 -11.12
C VAL A 555 10.84 19.52 -11.99
N ALA A 556 11.74 18.76 -11.36
CA ALA A 556 12.51 17.70 -11.99
C ALA A 556 11.84 16.34 -11.78
N VAL A 557 11.26 16.14 -10.59
CA VAL A 557 10.58 14.90 -10.19
C VAL A 557 9.19 15.23 -9.67
N LEU A 558 8.19 14.54 -10.21
CA LEU A 558 6.81 14.60 -9.76
C LEU A 558 6.38 13.21 -9.32
N MET A 559 6.13 13.03 -8.03
CA MET A 559 5.68 11.77 -7.45
C MET A 559 4.19 11.85 -7.12
N ARG A 560 3.43 10.83 -7.53
CA ARG A 560 1.97 10.78 -7.38
C ARG A 560 1.57 9.64 -6.45
N TYR A 561 0.64 9.92 -5.55
CA TYR A 561 0.03 8.96 -4.62
C TYR A 561 -1.48 8.91 -4.74
N THR A 562 -2.03 7.71 -4.55
CA THR A 562 -3.48 7.44 -4.49
C THR A 562 -4.05 7.63 -3.07
N LEU A 563 -3.30 7.28 -2.02
CA LEU A 563 -3.77 7.28 -0.62
C LEU A 563 -3.14 8.39 0.26
N ARG A 564 -3.97 9.06 1.06
CA ARG A 564 -3.59 10.26 1.84
C ARG A 564 -2.55 9.97 2.94
N LEU A 565 -2.67 8.86 3.67
CA LEU A 565 -1.88 8.58 4.89
C LEU A 565 -0.39 8.28 4.60
N LEU A 566 -0.09 7.62 3.48
CA LEU A 566 1.27 7.22 3.13
C LEU A 566 2.17 8.42 2.76
N THR A 567 1.55 9.51 2.31
CA THR A 567 2.23 10.69 1.77
C THR A 567 3.20 11.33 2.78
N ALA A 568 2.86 11.37 4.08
CA ALA A 568 3.69 12.05 5.07
C ALA A 568 5.02 11.33 5.36
N GLN A 569 5.01 10.00 5.44
CA GLN A 569 6.22 9.22 5.68
C GLN A 569 7.17 9.28 4.48
N GLN A 570 6.63 9.20 3.26
CA GLN A 570 7.43 9.33 2.04
C GLN A 570 7.95 10.76 1.85
N PHE A 571 7.16 11.76 2.22
CA PHE A 571 7.59 13.16 2.28
C PHE A 571 8.77 13.34 3.23
N GLN A 572 8.81 12.64 4.37
CA GLN A 572 9.94 12.73 5.32
C GLN A 572 11.22 12.18 4.70
N ARG A 573 11.17 11.00 4.05
CA ARG A 573 12.33 10.38 3.40
C ARG A 573 12.83 11.21 2.22
N ALA A 574 11.93 11.68 1.37
CA ALA A 574 12.29 12.55 0.25
C ALA A 574 12.84 13.90 0.72
N THR A 575 12.37 14.43 1.86
CA THR A 575 12.95 15.64 2.46
C THR A 575 14.40 15.43 2.89
N ALA A 576 14.75 14.26 3.45
CA ALA A 576 16.14 13.94 3.79
C ALA A 576 17.05 13.90 2.53
N LEU A 577 16.54 13.39 1.41
CA LEU A 577 17.25 13.44 0.12
C LEU A 577 17.56 14.87 -0.30
N ILE A 578 16.56 15.74 -0.21
CA ILE A 578 16.65 17.14 -0.66
C ILE A 578 17.56 17.93 0.27
N CYS A 579 17.55 17.63 1.58
CA CYS A 579 18.53 18.13 2.53
C CYS A 579 19.96 17.76 2.10
N ALA A 580 20.24 16.49 1.78
CA ALA A 580 21.56 16.05 1.31
C ALA A 580 21.97 16.75 0.00
N ALA A 581 21.06 16.85 -0.97
CA ALA A 581 21.32 17.52 -2.24
C ALA A 581 21.61 19.02 -2.05
N GLU A 582 20.88 19.70 -1.16
CA GLU A 582 21.10 21.12 -0.87
C GLU A 582 22.45 21.36 -0.16
N LEU A 583 22.86 20.48 0.75
CA LEU A 583 24.18 20.56 1.36
C LEU A 583 25.30 20.37 0.33
N ALA A 584 25.15 19.39 -0.58
CA ALA A 584 26.10 19.18 -1.66
C ALA A 584 26.18 20.38 -2.62
N ARG A 585 25.04 21.01 -2.94
CA ARG A 585 24.98 22.23 -3.77
C ARG A 585 25.67 23.40 -3.08
N ARG A 586 25.45 23.61 -1.78
CA ARG A 586 26.06 24.70 -1.00
C ARG A 586 27.57 24.56 -0.87
N ALA A 587 28.07 23.32 -0.81
CA ALA A 587 29.50 23.04 -0.79
C ALA A 587 30.17 23.37 -2.13
N ASP A 588 29.46 23.26 -3.26
CA ASP A 588 29.97 23.64 -4.59
C ASP A 588 28.91 24.33 -5.47
N PRO A 589 28.60 25.61 -5.20
CA PRO A 589 27.60 26.36 -5.96
C PRO A 589 28.01 26.63 -7.40
N THR A 590 29.32 26.59 -7.70
CA THR A 590 29.85 26.80 -9.05
C THR A 590 29.47 25.64 -9.97
N THR A 591 29.52 24.41 -9.47
CA THR A 591 29.14 23.21 -10.25
C THR A 591 27.63 23.00 -10.27
N TRP A 592 26.96 23.21 -9.13
CA TRP A 592 25.55 22.82 -8.94
C TRP A 592 24.55 23.97 -8.99
N GLY A 593 25.03 25.19 -9.22
CA GLY A 593 24.19 26.38 -9.37
C GLY A 593 23.75 27.01 -8.05
N SER A 594 23.12 28.18 -8.16
CA SER A 594 22.70 29.01 -7.02
C SER A 594 21.29 28.74 -6.51
N THR A 595 20.41 28.16 -7.34
CA THR A 595 19.01 27.91 -6.94
C THR A 595 18.95 26.75 -5.96
N PRO A 596 18.33 26.91 -4.77
CA PRO A 596 18.23 25.84 -3.79
C PRO A 596 17.44 24.63 -4.29
N PHE A 597 17.84 23.43 -3.87
CA PHE A 597 16.99 22.24 -4.02
C PHE A 597 15.89 22.28 -2.97
N ARG A 598 14.63 22.13 -3.39
CA ARG A 598 13.45 22.16 -2.52
C ARG A 598 12.49 21.01 -2.84
N ILE A 599 11.64 20.67 -1.87
CA ILE A 599 10.56 19.70 -2.03
C ILE A 599 9.19 20.31 -1.70
N GLY A 600 8.23 20.10 -2.58
CA GLY A 600 6.84 20.52 -2.41
C GLY A 600 5.92 19.38 -1.98
N LEU A 601 5.02 19.64 -1.04
CA LEU A 601 3.89 18.76 -0.71
C LEU A 601 2.59 19.38 -1.25
N TRP A 602 2.13 18.87 -2.39
CA TRP A 602 0.96 19.37 -3.11
C TRP A 602 -0.23 18.40 -2.95
N VAL A 603 -0.96 18.53 -1.84
CA VAL A 603 -2.00 17.57 -1.41
C VAL A 603 -3.29 18.26 -0.98
N GLY A 604 -4.38 17.50 -0.83
CA GLY A 604 -5.70 18.01 -0.44
C GLY A 604 -5.70 19.02 0.73
N SER A 605 -6.65 19.95 0.73
CA SER A 605 -6.63 21.15 1.58
C SER A 605 -6.81 20.93 3.07
N ASP A 606 -7.30 19.75 3.46
CA ASP A 606 -7.33 19.33 4.88
C ASP A 606 -5.93 18.99 5.40
N VAL A 607 -4.97 18.76 4.50
CA VAL A 607 -3.61 18.31 4.82
C VAL A 607 -2.60 19.44 4.66
N SER A 608 -2.70 20.30 3.65
CA SER A 608 -1.79 21.44 3.43
C SER A 608 -2.52 22.73 3.05
N PRO A 609 -2.05 23.92 3.52
CA PRO A 609 -2.65 25.20 3.16
C PRO A 609 -2.53 25.51 1.66
N LYS A 610 -3.55 26.16 1.09
CA LYS A 610 -3.47 26.70 -0.28
C LYS A 610 -2.68 28.00 -0.34
N LYS A 611 -2.95 28.90 0.60
CA LYS A 611 -2.41 30.27 0.58
C LYS A 611 -1.53 30.55 1.79
N VAL A 612 -0.53 31.40 1.58
CA VAL A 612 0.43 31.79 2.63
C VAL A 612 -0.29 32.49 3.78
N LYS A 613 -1.27 33.34 3.46
CA LYS A 613 -2.10 34.03 4.46
C LYS A 613 -2.86 33.07 5.39
N ASP A 614 -3.30 31.92 4.86
CA ASP A 614 -4.05 30.93 5.61
C ASP A 614 -3.09 30.24 6.59
N ALA A 615 -1.92 29.79 6.11
CA ALA A 615 -0.87 29.25 6.95
C ALA A 615 -0.41 30.23 8.06
N ALA A 616 -0.27 31.51 7.73
CA ALA A 616 0.09 32.55 8.69
C ALA A 616 -1.01 32.76 9.75
N ALA A 617 -2.29 32.61 9.40
CA ALA A 617 -3.40 32.65 10.37
C ALA A 617 -3.35 31.45 11.32
N GLN A 618 -3.16 30.24 10.79
CA GLN A 618 -3.00 29.03 11.61
C GLN A 618 -1.84 29.16 12.60
N LEU A 619 -0.71 29.72 12.16
CA LEU A 619 0.45 29.93 13.03
C LEU A 619 0.15 30.89 14.18
N ARG A 620 -0.57 31.99 13.91
CA ARG A 620 -1.02 32.92 14.95
C ARG A 620 -1.96 32.25 15.95
N ASP A 621 -2.97 31.53 15.46
CA ASP A 621 -3.95 30.85 16.32
C ASP A 621 -3.29 29.83 17.25
N VAL A 622 -2.34 29.05 16.74
CA VAL A 622 -1.56 28.09 17.55
C VAL A 622 -0.67 28.80 18.57
N SER A 623 -0.06 29.94 18.20
CA SER A 623 0.74 30.74 19.14
C SER A 623 -0.09 31.37 20.26
N GLU A 624 -1.37 31.65 20.00
CA GLU A 624 -2.35 32.17 20.96
C GLU A 624 -2.99 31.05 21.82
N GLY A 625 -2.58 29.80 21.65
CA GLY A 625 -3.08 28.66 22.42
C GLY A 625 -4.47 28.17 21.99
N LYS A 626 -4.97 28.59 20.82
CA LYS A 626 -6.21 28.02 20.25
C LYS A 626 -5.91 26.59 19.78
N GLY A 627 -6.87 25.68 19.98
CA GLY A 627 -6.78 24.27 19.60
C GLY A 627 -6.84 24.02 18.08
N PHE A 628 -6.05 24.76 17.31
CA PHE A 628 -6.01 24.66 15.86
C PHE A 628 -4.85 23.77 15.40
N ARG A 629 -5.02 23.01 14.31
CA ARG A 629 -3.98 22.17 13.72
C ARG A 629 -3.13 22.98 12.75
N LEU A 630 -1.83 23.12 13.00
CA LEU A 630 -0.90 23.75 12.06
C LEU A 630 -0.61 22.81 10.88
N THR A 631 -1.37 22.94 9.78
CA THR A 631 -1.21 22.08 8.61
C THR A 631 -0.03 22.48 7.73
N ALA A 632 0.65 23.61 7.99
CA ALA A 632 1.95 23.89 7.39
C ALA A 632 3.09 23.00 7.97
N LEU A 633 2.91 22.43 9.17
CA LEU A 633 3.91 21.56 9.79
C LEU A 633 3.57 20.08 9.58
N GLN A 634 4.26 19.45 8.62
CA GLN A 634 3.99 18.07 8.19
C GLN A 634 4.78 17.00 8.96
N PHE A 635 5.77 17.40 9.77
CA PHE A 635 6.63 16.49 10.51
C PHE A 635 6.72 16.87 11.98
N LYS A 636 6.81 15.86 12.85
CA LYS A 636 7.05 16.04 14.29
C LYS A 636 8.53 16.07 14.67
N ARG A 637 9.41 15.68 13.74
CA ARG A 637 10.86 15.59 13.92
C ARG A 637 11.59 16.04 12.66
N CYS A 638 12.79 16.58 12.84
CA CYS A 638 13.69 17.00 11.77
C CYS A 638 14.06 15.78 10.91
N PRO A 639 13.77 15.79 9.60
CA PRO A 639 14.12 14.68 8.72
C PRO A 639 15.63 14.42 8.59
N TRP A 640 16.46 15.42 8.88
CA TRP A 640 17.92 15.32 8.81
C TRP A 640 18.55 14.73 10.08
N CYS A 641 18.09 15.15 11.26
CA CYS A 641 18.77 14.82 12.51
C CYS A 641 17.87 14.18 13.58
N GLY A 642 16.55 14.12 13.40
CA GLY A 642 15.62 13.51 14.36
C GLY A 642 15.20 14.39 15.55
N GLN A 643 15.69 15.63 15.64
CA GLN A 643 15.28 16.60 16.67
C GLN A 643 13.77 16.86 16.60
N ALA A 644 13.06 16.89 17.73
CA ALA A 644 11.63 17.25 17.75
C ALA A 644 11.40 18.66 17.19
N ILE A 645 10.37 18.81 16.35
CA ILE A 645 9.96 20.09 15.75
C ILE A 645 8.50 20.36 16.15
N GLY A 646 8.21 21.61 16.48
CA GLY A 646 6.86 22.07 16.81
C GLY A 646 6.55 23.44 16.18
N PRO A 647 5.40 24.05 16.53
CA PRO A 647 4.96 25.33 15.97
C PRO A 647 5.99 26.47 16.11
N ALA A 648 6.78 26.47 17.20
CA ALA A 648 7.84 27.46 17.43
C ALA A 648 8.97 27.44 16.38
N ASN A 649 9.02 26.40 15.55
CA ASN A 649 10.01 26.23 14.50
C ASN A 649 9.48 26.60 13.11
N VAL A 650 8.28 27.16 13.04
CA VAL A 650 7.66 27.65 11.81
C VAL A 650 7.62 29.17 11.85
N ARG A 651 8.12 29.81 10.79
CA ARG A 651 8.19 31.28 10.67
C ARG A 651 7.52 31.74 9.39
N HIS A 652 6.60 32.68 9.51
CA HIS A 652 6.08 33.45 8.37
C HIS A 652 7.07 34.58 8.06
N VAL A 653 7.46 34.71 6.78
CA VAL A 653 8.33 35.78 6.27
C VAL A 653 7.51 36.60 5.26
N PRO A 654 6.83 37.67 5.71
CA PRO A 654 5.91 38.46 4.88
C PRO A 654 6.59 39.07 3.65
N GLU A 655 7.88 39.40 3.74
CA GLU A 655 8.60 40.09 2.69
C GLU A 655 8.77 39.25 1.41
N THR A 656 8.70 37.94 1.54
CA THR A 656 8.83 36.99 0.43
C THR A 656 7.60 36.08 0.30
N ASP A 657 6.54 36.33 1.08
CA ASP A 657 5.37 35.46 1.25
C ASP A 657 5.78 33.99 1.47
N ARG A 658 6.69 33.74 2.42
CA ARG A 658 7.21 32.38 2.71
C ARG A 658 6.75 31.85 4.06
N ILE A 659 6.52 30.54 4.13
CA ILE A 659 6.42 29.79 5.39
C ILE A 659 7.67 28.90 5.51
N LEU A 660 8.57 29.26 6.43
CA LEU A 660 9.82 28.53 6.65
C LEU A 660 9.68 27.60 7.84
N VAL A 661 10.20 26.38 7.70
CA VAL A 661 10.29 25.39 8.78
C VAL A 661 11.77 25.16 9.09
N SER A 662 12.19 25.20 10.34
CA SER A 662 13.58 24.94 10.72
C SER A 662 13.73 23.81 11.74
N CYS A 663 14.95 23.33 11.90
CA CYS A 663 15.28 22.42 12.98
C CYS A 663 15.31 23.16 14.32
N ALA A 664 14.71 22.57 15.36
CA ALA A 664 14.67 23.13 16.72
C ALA A 664 15.98 23.03 17.52
N ASN A 665 17.11 22.77 16.86
CA ASN A 665 18.36 22.51 17.57
C ASN A 665 18.99 23.83 18.03
N ALA A 666 18.76 24.18 19.29
CA ALA A 666 19.18 25.44 19.90
C ALA A 666 20.71 25.64 19.97
N LEU A 667 21.50 24.57 19.89
CA LEU A 667 22.97 24.62 19.88
C LEU A 667 23.55 24.79 18.48
N GLY A 668 22.70 24.84 17.44
CA GLY A 668 23.12 25.09 16.08
C GLY A 668 23.89 23.96 15.38
N SER A 669 24.00 22.77 15.97
CA SER A 669 24.74 21.66 15.33
C SER A 669 24.02 21.01 14.14
N CYS A 670 22.74 21.32 13.90
CA CYS A 670 22.03 20.86 12.69
C CYS A 670 22.09 21.94 11.61
N PRO A 671 22.55 21.68 10.38
CA PRO A 671 22.71 22.70 9.34
C PRO A 671 21.41 23.39 8.89
N PHE A 672 20.24 22.82 9.27
CA PHE A 672 18.91 23.36 8.97
C PHE A 672 18.26 24.10 10.16
N ALA A 673 19.01 24.40 11.22
CA ALA A 673 18.57 25.31 12.28
C ALA A 673 18.76 26.77 11.85
N PHE A 674 17.88 27.68 12.31
CA PHE A 674 18.04 29.11 12.06
C PHE A 674 19.25 29.66 12.84
N GLY A 675 19.97 30.62 12.25
CA GLY A 675 21.00 31.39 12.97
C GLY A 675 22.38 30.74 13.06
N ASN A 676 22.66 29.70 12.28
CA ASN A 676 23.91 28.92 12.28
C ASN A 676 25.14 29.58 11.61
N GLY A 677 25.19 30.91 11.52
CA GLY A 677 26.28 31.59 10.83
C GLY A 677 26.38 31.24 9.34
N PRO A 678 27.56 31.42 8.70
CA PRO A 678 27.76 31.21 7.26
C PRO A 678 27.48 29.77 6.78
N GLU A 679 27.55 28.81 7.71
CA GLU A 679 27.32 27.38 7.46
C GLU A 679 25.84 26.97 7.63
N GLY A 680 24.97 27.85 8.14
CA GLY A 680 23.54 27.62 8.30
C GLY A 680 22.71 27.75 7.01
N CYS A 681 21.57 27.05 6.94
CA CYS A 681 20.59 27.27 5.88
C CYS A 681 19.65 28.44 6.24
N ASP A 682 19.73 29.55 5.51
CA ASP A 682 18.88 30.74 5.73
C ASP A 682 17.37 30.44 5.58
N GLU A 683 17.01 29.44 4.76
CA GLU A 683 15.63 29.00 4.56
C GLU A 683 15.18 27.90 5.55
N GLY A 684 16.07 27.36 6.38
CA GLY A 684 15.79 26.20 7.24
C GLY A 684 15.67 24.90 6.43
N LEU A 685 14.74 24.01 6.78
CA LEU A 685 14.46 22.81 5.99
C LEU A 685 13.91 23.20 4.61
N PRO A 686 14.40 22.60 3.51
CA PRO A 686 14.06 22.98 2.14
C PRO A 686 12.67 22.45 1.69
N VAL A 687 11.64 22.72 2.49
CA VAL A 687 10.27 22.21 2.29
C VAL A 687 9.32 23.34 1.93
N LEU A 688 8.39 23.06 1.02
CA LEU A 688 7.29 23.93 0.63
C LEU A 688 5.99 23.17 0.87
N THR A 689 5.20 23.63 1.84
CA THR A 689 3.94 22.98 2.23
C THR A 689 2.71 23.82 1.90
N VAL A 690 2.89 24.91 1.15
CA VAL A 690 1.82 25.82 0.74
C VAL A 690 1.77 25.85 -0.78
N ASP A 691 0.59 25.65 -1.38
CA ASP A 691 0.44 25.59 -2.84
C ASP A 691 1.01 26.83 -3.54
N GLU A 692 0.70 28.04 -3.06
CA GLU A 692 1.23 29.30 -3.59
C GLU A 692 2.77 29.33 -3.62
N GLU A 693 3.44 28.78 -2.59
CA GLU A 693 4.91 28.70 -2.59
C GLU A 693 5.41 27.66 -3.61
N ILE A 694 4.74 26.52 -3.72
CA ILE A 694 5.08 25.44 -4.66
C ILE A 694 4.99 25.94 -6.12
N TYR A 695 3.95 26.73 -6.46
CA TYR A 695 3.79 27.28 -7.80
C TYR A 695 4.84 28.35 -8.13
N ARG A 696 5.16 29.24 -7.17
CA ARG A 696 6.11 30.34 -7.41
C ARG A 696 7.57 29.91 -7.39
N LEU A 697 7.92 28.89 -6.60
CA LEU A 697 9.30 28.46 -6.40
C LEU A 697 9.65 27.15 -7.11
N THR A 698 8.65 26.50 -7.74
CA THR A 698 8.81 25.32 -8.60
C THR A 698 9.85 24.32 -8.08
N PRO A 699 9.62 23.69 -6.92
CA PRO A 699 10.62 22.87 -6.25
C PRO A 699 11.08 21.70 -7.12
N ALA A 700 12.35 21.29 -6.96
CA ALA A 700 12.94 20.21 -7.75
C ALA A 700 12.19 18.88 -7.61
N PHE A 701 11.57 18.62 -6.45
CA PHE A 701 10.75 17.45 -6.18
C PHE A 701 9.34 17.89 -5.74
N VAL A 702 8.28 17.38 -6.36
CA VAL A 702 6.89 17.55 -5.88
C VAL A 702 6.29 16.20 -5.53
N ILE A 703 5.68 16.10 -4.35
CA ILE A 703 4.78 15.01 -3.99
C ILE A 703 3.35 15.49 -4.15
N ALA A 704 2.56 14.77 -4.93
CA ALA A 704 1.18 15.12 -5.26
C ALA A 704 0.21 13.97 -5.00
N THR A 705 -1.02 14.29 -4.63
CA THR A 705 -2.12 13.32 -4.63
C THR A 705 -2.96 13.43 -5.91
N VAL A 706 -3.61 12.34 -6.32
CA VAL A 706 -4.41 12.30 -7.56
C VAL A 706 -5.50 13.37 -7.59
N ASP A 707 -6.14 13.67 -6.46
CA ASP A 707 -7.17 14.72 -6.35
C ASP A 707 -6.64 16.13 -6.68
N LYS A 708 -5.40 16.44 -6.28
CA LYS A 708 -4.75 17.70 -6.64
C LYS A 708 -4.44 17.78 -8.12
N PHE A 709 -4.08 16.66 -8.73
CA PHE A 709 -3.82 16.59 -10.16
C PHE A 709 -5.04 16.97 -11.00
N ALA A 710 -6.24 16.60 -10.57
CA ALA A 710 -7.48 17.00 -11.23
C ALA A 710 -7.70 18.53 -11.24
N ARG A 711 -7.05 19.28 -10.32
CA ARG A 711 -7.15 20.74 -10.27
C ARG A 711 -6.38 21.45 -11.37
N LEU A 712 -5.52 20.76 -12.13
CA LEU A 712 -4.80 21.35 -13.27
C LEU A 712 -5.74 22.00 -14.30
N ALA A 713 -6.96 21.48 -14.45
CA ALA A 713 -7.97 22.06 -15.33
C ALA A 713 -8.60 23.38 -14.81
N ARG A 714 -8.42 23.71 -13.52
CA ARG A 714 -9.10 24.83 -12.83
C ARG A 714 -8.15 25.84 -12.20
N GLU A 715 -6.87 25.52 -12.05
CA GLU A 715 -5.90 26.33 -11.31
C GLU A 715 -4.68 26.65 -12.20
N GLY A 716 -4.73 27.81 -12.87
CA GLY A 716 -3.72 28.20 -13.87
C GLY A 716 -2.29 28.27 -13.32
N GLU A 717 -2.11 28.68 -12.06
CA GLU A 717 -0.79 28.76 -11.40
C GLU A 717 -0.07 27.40 -11.35
N ALA A 718 -0.81 26.28 -11.34
CA ALA A 718 -0.23 24.95 -11.34
C ALA A 718 0.52 24.60 -12.65
N ALA A 719 0.30 25.35 -13.74
CA ALA A 719 1.05 25.20 -14.99
C ALA A 719 2.56 25.41 -14.80
N ALA A 720 2.97 26.19 -13.79
CA ALA A 720 4.37 26.39 -13.43
C ALA A 720 5.09 25.07 -13.09
N LEU A 721 4.37 24.07 -12.54
CA LEU A 721 4.92 22.74 -12.22
C LEU A 721 5.33 21.95 -13.47
N PHE A 722 4.82 22.32 -14.65
CA PHE A 722 5.19 21.75 -15.95
C PHE A 722 6.08 22.71 -16.77
N GLY A 723 6.71 23.65 -16.07
CA GLY A 723 7.64 24.63 -16.61
C GLY A 723 7.00 25.74 -17.43
N ARG A 724 5.66 25.86 -17.44
CA ARG A 724 4.95 26.94 -18.13
C ARG A 724 5.01 28.23 -17.30
N VAL A 725 6.09 28.99 -17.48
CA VAL A 725 6.32 30.29 -16.83
C VAL A 725 6.70 31.32 -17.89
N ASP A 726 6.34 32.59 -17.68
CA ASP A 726 6.64 33.72 -18.58
C ASP A 726 7.34 34.89 -17.87
N ARG A 727 7.17 35.00 -16.54
CA ARG A 727 7.72 36.08 -15.71
C ARG A 727 8.23 35.57 -14.38
N CYS A 728 9.27 36.22 -13.88
CA CYS A 728 9.83 35.96 -12.55
C CYS A 728 10.05 37.28 -11.79
N CYS A 729 9.60 37.29 -10.55
CA CYS A 729 9.85 38.35 -9.58
C CYS A 729 11.05 37.96 -8.71
N PRO A 730 12.13 38.77 -8.67
CA PRO A 730 13.30 38.48 -7.82
C PRO A 730 12.98 38.34 -6.32
N ARG A 731 11.81 38.82 -5.87
CA ARG A 731 11.36 38.74 -4.48
C ARG A 731 10.46 37.52 -4.19
N HIS A 732 9.56 37.18 -5.10
CA HIS A 732 8.50 36.18 -4.85
C HIS A 732 8.63 34.89 -5.67
N GLY A 733 9.51 34.85 -6.69
CA GLY A 733 9.63 33.73 -7.63
C GLY A 733 8.81 33.93 -8.91
N PHE A 734 8.49 32.85 -9.61
CA PHE A 734 7.69 32.87 -10.83
C PHE A 734 6.30 33.46 -10.58
N ALA A 735 5.84 34.30 -11.51
CA ALA A 735 4.61 35.05 -11.38
C ALA A 735 3.64 34.63 -12.49
N HIS A 736 2.52 34.01 -12.11
CA HIS A 736 1.43 33.68 -13.03
C HIS A 736 0.38 34.83 -13.05
N PRO A 737 -0.25 35.15 -14.21
CA PRO A 737 -1.24 36.23 -14.31
C PRO A 737 -2.41 36.14 -13.32
N ASP A 738 -2.85 34.92 -13.00
CA ASP A 738 -3.94 34.69 -12.05
C ASP A 738 -3.51 34.89 -10.57
N GLY A 739 -2.20 34.78 -10.32
CA GLY A 739 -1.60 34.90 -9.00
C GLY A 739 -1.44 36.35 -8.53
N PRO A 740 -1.23 36.59 -7.22
CA PRO A 740 -1.16 37.94 -6.65
C PRO A 740 0.00 38.78 -7.20
N CYS A 741 1.17 38.18 -7.43
CA CYS A 741 2.35 38.88 -7.96
C CYS A 741 2.26 39.14 -9.48
N GLY A 742 1.53 38.32 -10.25
CA GLY A 742 1.39 38.50 -11.70
C GLY A 742 0.51 39.68 -12.11
N LYS A 743 -0.23 40.26 -11.15
CA LYS A 743 -1.11 41.43 -11.35
C LYS A 743 -0.39 42.78 -11.28
N VAL A 744 0.90 42.78 -10.92
CA VAL A 744 1.73 43.99 -10.80
C VAL A 744 2.95 43.92 -11.70
N SER A 745 3.51 45.08 -12.08
CA SER A 745 4.73 45.16 -12.88
C SER A 745 6.01 45.28 -12.05
N SER A 746 5.91 45.74 -10.80
CA SER A 746 7.04 45.97 -9.90
C SER A 746 6.60 46.05 -8.44
N HIS A 747 7.52 45.78 -7.51
CA HIS A 747 7.37 46.05 -6.09
C HIS A 747 8.29 47.19 -5.66
N GLN A 748 7.75 48.13 -4.88
CA GLN A 748 8.53 49.24 -4.32
C GLN A 748 9.54 48.73 -3.28
N ALA A 749 10.56 49.55 -3.01
CA ALA A 749 11.47 49.31 -1.90
C ALA A 749 10.71 49.35 -0.56
N THR A 750 11.12 48.50 0.37
CA THR A 750 10.70 48.53 1.77
C THR A 750 11.91 48.83 2.64
N ASP A 751 11.71 48.99 3.95
CA ASP A 751 12.81 49.22 4.90
C ASP A 751 13.86 48.09 4.90
N THR A 752 13.47 46.89 4.44
CA THR A 752 14.28 45.67 4.48
C THR A 752 14.69 45.13 3.11
N LEU A 753 13.98 45.49 2.02
CA LEU A 753 14.22 44.95 0.68
C LEU A 753 14.26 46.04 -0.40
N PRO A 754 15.16 45.93 -1.39
CA PRO A 754 15.20 46.85 -2.51
C PRO A 754 13.96 46.71 -3.41
N GLY A 755 13.65 47.76 -4.17
CA GLY A 755 12.61 47.71 -5.20
C GLY A 755 12.99 46.72 -6.31
N VAL A 756 12.00 45.96 -6.81
CA VAL A 756 12.22 44.94 -7.84
C VAL A 756 11.20 45.07 -8.96
N GLN A 757 11.63 44.80 -10.19
CA GLN A 757 10.75 44.68 -11.36
C GLN A 757 10.58 43.21 -11.74
N LEU A 758 9.40 42.85 -12.23
CA LEU A 758 9.18 41.54 -12.83
C LEU A 758 9.98 41.45 -14.13
N ARG A 759 10.69 40.35 -14.31
CA ARG A 759 11.53 40.09 -15.48
C ARG A 759 10.89 39.00 -16.34
N PRO A 760 11.04 39.04 -17.68
CA PRO A 760 10.71 37.89 -18.52
C PRO A 760 11.47 36.66 -18.05
N ALA A 761 10.80 35.50 -18.04
CA ALA A 761 11.38 34.21 -17.74
C ALA A 761 11.36 33.31 -18.98
N THR A 762 12.38 32.48 -19.12
CA THR A 762 12.36 31.41 -20.13
C THR A 762 11.54 30.24 -19.58
N ARG A 763 10.86 29.51 -20.47
CA ARG A 763 10.13 28.30 -20.09
C ARG A 763 11.09 27.33 -19.40
N LEU A 764 10.67 26.76 -18.27
CA LEU A 764 11.49 25.76 -17.56
C LEU A 764 11.35 24.39 -18.22
N ARG A 765 12.39 23.57 -18.09
CA ARG A 765 12.32 22.15 -18.46
C ARG A 765 11.23 21.46 -17.61
N PRO A 766 10.27 20.74 -18.22
CA PRO A 766 9.23 20.03 -17.48
C PRO A 766 9.82 18.88 -16.65
N PRO A 767 9.01 18.20 -15.81
CA PRO A 767 9.48 17.03 -15.06
C PRO A 767 10.12 15.97 -15.95
N ASP A 768 11.28 15.48 -15.55
CA ASP A 768 11.99 14.38 -16.21
C ASP A 768 11.48 13.02 -15.71
N LEU A 769 11.05 12.95 -14.45
CA LEU A 769 10.49 11.75 -13.82
C LEU A 769 9.08 12.02 -13.31
N ILE A 770 8.15 11.16 -13.72
CA ILE A 770 6.82 11.06 -13.12
C ILE A 770 6.72 9.69 -12.46
N ILE A 771 6.78 9.66 -11.14
CA ILE A 771 6.80 8.42 -10.35
C ILE A 771 5.39 8.15 -9.84
N GLN A 772 4.87 6.97 -10.11
CA GLN A 772 3.66 6.45 -9.48
C GLN A 772 4.08 5.41 -8.44
N ASP A 773 3.85 5.70 -7.16
CA ASP A 773 4.13 4.79 -6.06
C ASP A 773 2.79 4.24 -5.55
N GLU A 774 2.65 2.91 -5.60
CA GLU A 774 1.41 2.13 -5.39
C GLU A 774 0.36 2.28 -6.52
N LEU A 775 -0.04 1.12 -7.09
CA LEU A 775 -1.12 0.93 -8.05
C LEU A 775 -2.11 -0.07 -7.46
#